data_AF-A0A961C0V4-F1
#
_entry.id   AF-A0A961C0V4-F1
#
_cell.length_a   1.000
_cell.length_b   1.000
_cell.length_c   1.000
_cell.angle_alpha   90.00
_cell.angle_beta   90.00
_cell.angle_gamma   90.00
#
_symmetry.space_group_name_H-M   'P 1'
#
loop_
_entity.id
_entity.type
_entity.pdbx_description
1 polymer ?
#
loop_
_entity_poly.entity_id
_entity_poly.type
_entity_poly.pdbx_seq_one_letter_code
_entity_poly.pdbx_strand_id
1 'polypeptide(L)'
;MTATALRAAAAGTFAPDARQQRALAHDGRLLRVLGGPGTGKTTLAVELVADRVARGVAGPEQCLVLAPTRRAAAAVREQVTRRVAASTRTPLARTFASLAFGILRRAAIRDDLPTPFLLSGAEQDAILRELLAGHAAEPARAPDWPEHLGEAAGARGFRAELRDLLMRAVEHGLDAATLADLGRAHDRPEWTAAAAVLDEYDQVTALARPGGFDPAWLLSGACDALESDPELLGELADQIRVVIVDDAQEVGAPGARLLGLLAGAGIAIVLIGDPDAAVQTFRGADPRFLAEGWRDLGEGTTVVLGTAYRLPQEVAKADRRVTALIGALGGAHGRRWVAGGPAGEVNVNVFRSAAQEATYIADAIRRAHLLDGVAWRDMAVLVRGQGRSDVVRRVLAAAHVPVADAESDIPLGEEDAVRPLLQLLRAAAERVAVRADAAPEVLAADPDGGWRLAPETAIDLLTSPYAGADAVTLRRVRRAVRRIALDNGEGAPADELVARALARPGELSELGTEGAGARRIARMLDAATAALAAEAATPQDVLWAMWERSAVADTWRRAALAGGRVGARADRDLDAVIAVLAAAADFADRRPGIGAAAFADHLAGQDVAADTIVTRGADRDRVSILTPHAAAGRSWEIVFVAGVQEGAWPDLRLRGSLLGSEDLLDALAGRERSIRAAQQVVRHDEARLFHVALTRTRRRVDISAVRDGDDMPSPYLDVIAPPVVAPDGAVTERPLTEVATPLTLVGVVAALRRAVTAPADARAAPAERAAQAQQAATLARLADVGVRGADPESWWALRALTDDRPRVPGSAFVPVSPSSLVTFASCRLRWLLTRAGGDGPAIGSAALGTLVHEVLADGGDADAAALGGRLDLSFGRLGLPAGWITRAKRAEAEAMLGRAAAYFEHAASLGWRRLAAEQQFTATVGRAQISGIVDRLETDDDGRIRVIDYKTGSSKPAAADLARHPQLGAYQVAVAEGAFGPDAIGAGAVLVQLGKAATTKAATSVQAQTPLADDPEPGWAHDAVADAAHAMAGSRFTATVGEGCRTCPVATSCPARPEGGMLT
;
A
#
# COMPACT_ATOMS: atom_id res chain seq x y z
N MET A 1 45.95 -20.35 20.72
CA MET A 1 45.66 -18.92 20.46
C MET A 1 46.38 -18.09 21.50
N THR A 2 47.01 -16.98 21.14
CA THR A 2 47.61 -16.05 22.10
C THR A 2 46.53 -15.12 22.66
N ALA A 3 46.52 -14.88 23.98
CA ALA A 3 45.57 -13.99 24.66
C ALA A 3 45.58 -12.55 24.09
N THR A 4 46.65 -12.17 23.41
CA THR A 4 46.87 -10.88 22.77
C THR A 4 45.91 -10.59 21.62
N ALA A 5 45.58 -11.58 20.76
CA ALA A 5 44.70 -11.38 19.61
C ALA A 5 43.24 -11.14 20.04
N LEU A 6 42.78 -11.83 21.10
CA LEU A 6 41.44 -11.62 21.68
C LEU A 6 41.31 -10.24 22.36
N ARG A 7 42.37 -9.77 23.05
CA ARG A 7 42.39 -8.44 23.68
C ARG A 7 42.44 -7.30 22.67
N ALA A 8 43.19 -7.46 21.57
CA ALA A 8 43.27 -6.46 20.51
C ALA A 8 41.93 -6.30 19.77
N ALA A 9 41.20 -7.40 19.54
CA ALA A 9 39.84 -7.37 18.97
C ALA A 9 38.83 -6.62 19.87
N ALA A 10 38.95 -6.75 21.20
CA ALA A 10 38.15 -5.99 22.15
C ALA A 10 38.54 -4.49 22.23
N ALA A 11 39.75 -4.13 21.80
CA ALA A 11 40.27 -2.76 21.78
C ALA A 11 40.17 -2.06 20.41
N GLY A 12 39.58 -2.71 19.40
CA GLY A 12 39.42 -2.15 18.05
C GLY A 12 40.69 -2.11 17.19
N THR A 13 41.77 -2.76 17.63
CA THR A 13 43.04 -2.88 16.89
C THR A 13 43.15 -4.26 16.25
N PHE A 14 43.39 -4.32 14.94
CA PHE A 14 43.60 -5.59 14.24
C PHE A 14 44.90 -6.26 14.72
N ALA A 15 44.80 -7.51 15.17
CA ALA A 15 45.94 -8.37 15.47
C ALA A 15 45.75 -9.70 14.72
N PRO A 16 46.54 -9.97 13.66
CA PRO A 16 46.35 -11.15 12.83
C PRO A 16 46.70 -12.43 13.61
N ASP A 17 45.87 -13.47 13.47
CA ASP A 17 46.24 -14.83 13.87
C ASP A 17 47.25 -15.47 12.89
N ALA A 18 47.79 -16.64 13.23
CA ALA A 18 48.78 -17.32 12.39
C ALA A 18 48.27 -17.65 10.96
N ARG A 19 46.95 -17.80 10.75
CA ARG A 19 46.38 -18.05 9.43
C ARG A 19 46.21 -16.75 8.65
N GLN A 20 45.76 -15.68 9.30
CA GLN A 20 45.69 -14.34 8.71
C GLN A 20 47.10 -13.82 8.36
N GLN A 21 48.10 -14.05 9.22
CA GLN A 21 49.50 -13.71 8.95
C GLN A 21 50.03 -14.42 7.70
N ARG A 22 49.68 -15.70 7.48
CA ARG A 22 50.04 -16.43 6.26
C ARG A 22 49.39 -15.86 5.01
N ALA A 23 48.15 -15.34 5.11
CA ALA A 23 47.50 -14.67 3.99
C ALA A 23 48.19 -13.34 3.67
N LEU A 24 48.51 -12.53 4.68
CA LEU A 24 49.25 -11.27 4.52
C LEU A 24 50.65 -11.48 3.93
N ALA A 25 51.37 -12.49 4.42
CA ALA A 25 52.73 -12.81 3.96
C ALA A 25 52.79 -13.50 2.58
N HIS A 26 51.67 -13.81 1.95
CA HIS A 26 51.67 -14.43 0.63
C HIS A 26 52.23 -13.46 -0.41
N ASP A 27 53.10 -13.91 -1.32
CA ASP A 27 53.67 -13.04 -2.37
C ASP A 27 53.38 -13.56 -3.80
N GLY A 28 52.56 -14.60 -3.93
CA GLY A 28 52.12 -15.13 -5.21
C GLY A 28 51.07 -14.24 -5.89
N ARG A 29 50.83 -14.51 -7.17
CA ARG A 29 49.86 -13.77 -8.01
C ARG A 29 48.41 -14.20 -7.79
N LEU A 30 48.16 -15.37 -7.19
CA LEU A 30 46.82 -15.88 -6.95
C LEU A 30 46.70 -16.45 -5.53
N LEU A 31 45.84 -15.82 -4.72
CA LEU A 31 45.53 -16.23 -3.36
C LEU A 31 44.03 -16.45 -3.20
N ARG A 32 43.64 -17.62 -2.71
CA ARG A 32 42.26 -17.89 -2.27
C ARG A 32 42.19 -17.98 -0.75
N VAL A 33 41.39 -17.13 -0.12
CA VAL A 33 41.12 -17.14 1.31
C VAL A 33 39.68 -17.60 1.56
N LEU A 34 39.53 -18.74 2.21
CA LEU A 34 38.24 -19.28 2.62
C LEU A 34 38.03 -19.05 4.11
N GLY A 35 36.83 -18.67 4.53
CA GLY A 35 36.52 -18.57 5.95
C GLY A 35 35.04 -18.47 6.22
N GLY A 36 34.58 -19.09 7.30
CA GLY A 36 33.18 -19.03 7.72
C GLY A 36 32.70 -17.64 8.14
N PRO A 37 31.45 -17.54 8.61
CA PRO A 37 30.89 -16.30 9.14
C PRO A 37 31.70 -15.76 10.31
N GLY A 38 31.93 -14.44 10.33
CA GLY A 38 32.59 -13.77 11.46
C GLY A 38 34.09 -14.03 11.60
N THR A 39 34.75 -14.65 10.62
CA THR A 39 36.20 -14.94 10.64
C THR A 39 37.12 -13.75 10.32
N GLY A 40 36.54 -12.57 10.05
CA GLY A 40 37.29 -11.35 9.74
C GLY A 40 37.73 -11.22 8.27
N LYS A 41 37.03 -11.89 7.33
CA LYS A 41 37.29 -11.85 5.88
C LYS A 41 37.47 -10.43 5.32
N THR A 42 36.45 -9.58 5.48
CA THR A 42 36.48 -8.19 5.00
C THR A 42 37.60 -7.38 5.67
N THR A 43 37.83 -7.57 6.98
CA THR A 43 38.96 -6.93 7.67
C THR A 43 40.30 -7.35 7.07
N LEU A 44 40.47 -8.64 6.76
CA LEU A 44 41.67 -9.14 6.09
C LEU A 44 41.83 -8.55 4.69
N ALA A 45 40.74 -8.36 3.93
CA ALA A 45 40.77 -7.68 2.63
C ALA A 45 41.34 -6.26 2.75
N VAL A 46 40.89 -5.50 3.75
CA VAL A 46 41.38 -4.15 4.05
C VAL A 46 42.87 -4.16 4.45
N GLU A 47 43.27 -5.09 5.32
CA GLU A 47 44.65 -5.20 5.77
C GLU A 47 45.60 -5.70 4.68
N LEU A 48 45.12 -6.52 3.73
CA LEU A 48 45.90 -6.91 2.55
C LEU A 48 46.22 -5.69 1.68
N VAL A 49 45.28 -4.77 1.45
CA VAL A 49 45.58 -3.52 0.75
C VAL A 49 46.66 -2.73 1.50
N ALA A 50 46.48 -2.55 2.81
CA ALA A 50 47.41 -1.80 3.63
C ALA A 50 48.82 -2.42 3.64
N ASP A 51 48.92 -3.75 3.71
CA ASP A 51 50.20 -4.49 3.67
C ASP A 51 50.90 -4.34 2.32
N ARG A 52 50.20 -4.49 1.19
CA ARG A 52 50.79 -4.32 -0.16
C ARG A 52 51.34 -2.93 -0.37
N VAL A 53 50.62 -1.91 0.09
CA VAL A 53 51.08 -0.53 0.05
C VAL A 53 52.30 -0.33 0.96
N ALA A 54 52.25 -0.82 2.20
CA ALA A 54 53.34 -0.66 3.16
C ALA A 54 54.64 -1.36 2.73
N ARG A 55 54.54 -2.52 2.07
CA ARG A 55 55.68 -3.29 1.54
C ARG A 55 56.19 -2.77 0.20
N GLY A 56 55.54 -1.78 -0.42
CA GLY A 56 55.90 -1.27 -1.73
C GLY A 56 55.63 -2.24 -2.89
N VAL A 57 54.77 -3.25 -2.68
CA VAL A 57 54.37 -4.20 -3.73
C VAL A 57 53.47 -3.53 -4.77
N ALA A 58 52.66 -2.57 -4.34
CA ALA A 58 51.82 -1.73 -5.18
C ALA A 58 51.64 -0.35 -4.54
N GLY A 59 51.51 0.70 -5.34
CA GLY A 59 51.06 2.00 -4.85
C GLY A 59 49.58 1.96 -4.40
N PRO A 60 49.11 2.91 -3.57
CA PRO A 60 47.71 2.96 -3.14
C PRO A 60 46.71 2.87 -4.31
N GLU A 61 46.94 3.65 -5.37
CA GLU A 61 46.06 3.69 -6.55
C GLU A 61 46.12 2.41 -7.41
N GLN A 62 47.11 1.55 -7.18
CA GLN A 62 47.30 0.27 -7.87
C GLN A 62 46.64 -0.91 -7.15
N CYS A 63 46.00 -0.68 -6.02
CA CYS A 63 45.19 -1.66 -5.30
C CYS A 63 43.70 -1.39 -5.49
N LEU A 64 42.96 -2.40 -5.94
CA LEU A 64 41.51 -2.33 -6.11
C LEU A 64 40.82 -3.43 -5.32
N VAL A 65 39.82 -3.05 -4.51
CA VAL A 65 38.91 -3.99 -3.87
C VAL A 65 37.59 -4.05 -4.66
N LEU A 66 37.19 -5.25 -5.06
CA LEU A 66 35.89 -5.52 -5.68
C LEU A 66 34.94 -6.11 -4.65
N ALA A 67 33.75 -5.55 -4.56
CA ALA A 67 32.68 -6.03 -3.70
C ALA A 67 31.37 -6.25 -4.51
N PRO A 68 30.48 -7.15 -4.09
CA PRO A 68 29.33 -7.55 -4.91
C PRO A 68 28.25 -6.47 -5.03
N THR A 69 28.11 -5.60 -4.02
CA THR A 69 27.05 -4.58 -3.99
C THR A 69 27.61 -3.18 -3.81
N ARG A 70 26.87 -2.16 -4.28
CA ARG A 70 27.22 -0.74 -4.09
C ARG A 70 27.46 -0.40 -2.61
N ARG A 71 26.62 -0.95 -1.74
CA ARG A 71 26.70 -0.76 -0.28
C ARG A 71 27.95 -1.42 0.31
N ALA A 72 28.26 -2.65 -0.09
CA ALA A 72 29.49 -3.33 0.35
C ALA A 72 30.73 -2.59 -0.12
N ALA A 73 30.77 -2.17 -1.39
CA ALA A 73 31.86 -1.38 -1.95
C ALA A 73 32.05 -0.05 -1.20
N ALA A 74 30.96 0.67 -0.88
CA ALA A 74 31.03 1.91 -0.11
C ALA A 74 31.59 1.69 1.31
N ALA A 75 31.13 0.65 2.01
CA ALA A 75 31.59 0.32 3.36
C ALA A 75 33.07 -0.07 3.38
N VAL A 76 33.50 -0.93 2.45
CA VAL A 76 34.91 -1.34 2.34
C VAL A 76 35.78 -0.15 1.91
N ARG A 77 35.32 0.68 0.98
CA ARG A 77 36.03 1.91 0.58
C ARG A 77 36.34 2.80 1.77
N GLU A 78 35.34 3.06 2.63
CA GLU A 78 35.54 3.87 3.84
C GLU A 78 36.61 3.26 4.77
N GLN A 79 36.59 1.94 4.95
CA GLN A 79 37.55 1.23 5.79
C GLN A 79 38.98 1.27 5.20
N VAL A 80 39.12 0.99 3.89
CA VAL A 80 40.42 1.02 3.20
C VAL A 80 41.01 2.43 3.21
N THR A 81 40.22 3.45 2.83
CA THR A 81 40.69 4.84 2.82
C THR A 81 41.16 5.28 4.21
N ARG A 82 40.41 4.94 5.27
CA ARG A 82 40.81 5.23 6.65
C ARG A 82 42.09 4.48 7.05
N ARG A 83 42.24 3.22 6.61
CA ARG A 83 43.35 2.35 7.02
C ARG A 83 44.67 2.66 6.30
N VAL A 84 44.62 3.01 5.01
CA VAL A 84 45.79 3.36 4.18
C VAL A 84 46.22 4.81 4.45
N ALA A 85 45.28 5.69 4.82
CA ALA A 85 45.52 7.10 5.15
C ALA A 85 46.27 7.89 4.05
N ALA A 86 46.02 7.55 2.78
CA ALA A 86 46.57 8.23 1.62
C ALA A 86 45.46 8.89 0.78
N SER A 87 45.73 10.06 0.21
CA SER A 87 44.86 10.67 -0.79
C SER A 87 45.02 9.97 -2.12
N THR A 88 43.93 9.43 -2.66
CA THR A 88 43.90 8.75 -3.97
C THR A 88 42.95 9.46 -4.92
N ARG A 89 43.32 9.53 -6.20
CA ARG A 89 42.48 10.11 -7.26
C ARG A 89 41.35 9.18 -7.69
N THR A 90 41.54 7.88 -7.45
CA THR A 90 40.57 6.83 -7.80
C THR A 90 40.03 6.14 -6.53
N PRO A 91 38.78 5.64 -6.56
CA PRO A 91 38.22 4.89 -5.45
C PRO A 91 38.92 3.53 -5.30
N LEU A 92 39.45 3.25 -4.10
CA LEU A 92 40.12 1.99 -3.77
C LEU A 92 39.19 0.78 -3.67
N ALA A 93 37.88 0.99 -3.60
CA ALA A 93 36.89 -0.08 -3.69
C ALA A 93 35.72 0.27 -4.61
N ARG A 94 35.33 -0.69 -5.44
CA ARG A 94 34.29 -0.59 -6.48
C ARG A 94 33.46 -1.88 -6.55
N THR A 95 32.35 -1.82 -7.27
CA THR A 95 31.66 -3.03 -7.75
C THR A 95 32.24 -3.46 -9.09
N PHE A 96 32.00 -4.71 -9.48
CA PHE A 96 32.32 -5.20 -10.83
C PHE A 96 31.69 -4.31 -11.91
N ALA A 97 30.39 -4.01 -11.79
CA ALA A 97 29.68 -3.11 -12.70
C ALA A 97 30.35 -1.72 -12.79
N SER A 98 30.75 -1.14 -11.65
CA SER A 98 31.46 0.15 -11.65
C SER A 98 32.79 0.05 -12.38
N LEU A 99 33.57 -1.01 -12.18
CA LEU A 99 34.83 -1.23 -12.89
C LEU A 99 34.61 -1.37 -14.40
N ALA A 100 33.66 -2.22 -14.81
CA ALA A 100 33.29 -2.46 -16.21
C ALA A 100 32.88 -1.18 -16.93
N PHE A 101 32.02 -0.36 -16.31
CA PHE A 101 31.66 0.97 -16.84
C PHE A 101 32.88 1.87 -17.04
N GLY A 102 33.85 1.82 -16.11
CA GLY A 102 35.10 2.57 -16.24
C GLY A 102 35.98 2.10 -17.40
N ILE A 103 35.99 0.81 -17.70
CA ILE A 103 36.69 0.22 -18.84
C ILE A 103 36.03 0.66 -20.15
N LEU A 104 34.71 0.47 -20.26
CA LEU A 104 33.93 0.87 -21.44
C LEU A 104 34.05 2.37 -21.73
N ARG A 105 34.04 3.21 -20.69
CA ARG A 105 34.22 4.66 -20.88
C ARG A 105 35.59 5.00 -21.46
N ARG A 106 36.64 4.25 -21.12
CA ARG A 106 37.98 4.46 -21.69
C ARG A 106 38.05 3.97 -23.13
N ALA A 107 37.48 2.80 -23.41
CA ALA A 107 37.36 2.28 -24.77
C ALA A 107 36.62 3.29 -25.67
N ALA A 108 35.47 3.80 -25.23
CA ALA A 108 34.70 4.79 -25.97
C ALA A 108 35.47 6.07 -26.26
N ILE A 109 36.28 6.58 -25.31
CA ILE A 109 37.14 7.75 -25.54
C ILE A 109 38.23 7.46 -26.58
N ARG A 110 38.81 6.24 -26.59
CA ARG A 110 39.85 5.83 -27.55
C ARG A 110 39.26 5.72 -28.97
N ASP A 111 38.05 5.19 -29.08
CA ASP A 111 37.39 4.92 -30.36
C ASP A 111 36.51 6.10 -30.87
N ASP A 112 36.53 7.25 -30.18
CA ASP A 112 35.66 8.41 -30.44
C ASP A 112 34.16 8.05 -30.48
N LEU A 113 33.76 7.10 -29.64
CA LEU A 113 32.39 6.63 -29.50
C LEU A 113 31.63 7.42 -28.42
N PRO A 114 30.28 7.43 -28.47
CA PRO A 114 29.44 8.05 -27.44
C PRO A 114 29.76 7.55 -26.03
N THR A 115 29.66 8.45 -25.04
CA THR A 115 29.94 8.11 -23.64
C THR A 115 28.96 7.05 -23.15
N PRO A 116 29.44 5.94 -22.56
CA PRO A 116 28.58 4.90 -22.03
C PRO A 116 27.62 5.41 -20.96
N PHE A 117 26.39 4.90 -20.95
CA PHE A 117 25.41 5.12 -19.87
C PHE A 117 24.64 3.83 -19.57
N LEU A 118 24.04 3.76 -18.38
CA LEU A 118 23.29 2.57 -17.95
C LEU A 118 21.81 2.71 -18.31
N LEU A 119 21.28 1.68 -18.94
CA LEU A 119 19.84 1.47 -19.11
C LEU A 119 19.29 0.86 -17.82
N SER A 120 18.27 1.50 -17.25
CA SER A 120 17.57 0.98 -16.08
C SER A 120 16.69 -0.21 -16.46
N GLY A 121 16.37 -1.08 -15.50
CA GLY A 121 15.45 -2.19 -15.74
C GLY A 121 14.06 -1.75 -16.20
N ALA A 122 13.60 -0.56 -15.78
CA ALA A 122 12.34 0.02 -16.24
C ALA A 122 12.43 0.52 -17.69
N GLU A 123 13.56 1.11 -18.10
CA GLU A 123 13.80 1.50 -19.49
C GLU A 123 13.88 0.26 -20.41
N GLN A 124 14.60 -0.78 -19.99
CA GLN A 124 14.66 -2.04 -20.70
C GLN A 124 13.28 -2.70 -20.86
N ASP A 125 12.49 -2.75 -19.79
CA ASP A 125 11.12 -3.27 -19.84
C ASP A 125 10.23 -2.48 -20.79
N ALA A 126 10.39 -1.15 -20.84
CA ALA A 126 9.66 -0.28 -21.77
C ALA A 126 10.05 -0.56 -23.24
N ILE A 127 11.35 -0.73 -23.54
CA ILE A 127 11.82 -1.08 -24.89
C ILE A 127 11.22 -2.43 -25.31
N LEU A 128 11.33 -3.46 -24.47
CA LEU A 128 10.77 -4.78 -24.77
C LEU A 128 9.24 -4.74 -24.95
N ARG A 129 8.54 -3.90 -24.18
CA ARG A 129 7.08 -3.69 -24.35
C ARG A 129 6.76 -3.09 -25.72
N GLU A 130 7.55 -2.13 -26.19
CA GLU A 130 7.38 -1.50 -27.49
C GLU A 130 7.67 -2.48 -28.64
N LEU A 131 8.74 -3.28 -28.54
CA LEU A 131 9.06 -4.33 -29.51
C LEU A 131 7.93 -5.35 -29.63
N LEU A 132 7.47 -5.90 -28.49
CA LEU A 132 6.38 -6.88 -28.47
C LEU A 132 5.05 -6.31 -28.97
N ALA A 133 4.77 -5.02 -28.68
CA ALA A 133 3.59 -4.34 -29.24
C ALA A 133 3.71 -4.15 -30.76
N GLY A 134 4.91 -3.86 -31.27
CA GLY A 134 5.21 -3.81 -32.69
C GLY A 134 5.00 -5.17 -33.39
N HIS A 135 5.48 -6.25 -32.78
CA HIS A 135 5.25 -7.62 -33.26
C HIS A 135 3.75 -7.97 -33.34
N ALA A 136 2.97 -7.55 -32.34
CA ALA A 136 1.53 -7.76 -32.34
C ALA A 136 0.80 -6.94 -33.43
N ALA A 137 1.30 -5.75 -33.76
CA ALA A 137 0.74 -4.90 -34.81
C ALA A 137 1.13 -5.36 -36.22
N GLU A 138 2.34 -5.91 -36.39
CA GLU A 138 2.87 -6.41 -37.68
C GLU A 138 3.33 -7.89 -37.58
N PRO A 139 2.39 -8.87 -37.57
CA PRO A 139 2.71 -10.29 -37.35
C PRO A 139 3.70 -10.89 -38.36
N ALA A 140 3.81 -10.32 -39.56
CA ALA A 140 4.75 -10.78 -40.58
C ALA A 140 6.22 -10.50 -40.25
N ARG A 141 6.49 -9.57 -39.33
CA ARG A 141 7.84 -9.22 -38.83
C ARG A 141 8.11 -9.79 -37.44
N ALA A 142 7.11 -10.40 -36.81
CA ALA A 142 7.25 -10.98 -35.48
C ALA A 142 8.14 -12.24 -35.53
N PRO A 143 8.91 -12.51 -34.46
CA PRO A 143 9.54 -13.82 -34.26
C PRO A 143 8.52 -14.95 -34.33
N ASP A 144 8.97 -16.13 -34.78
CA ASP A 144 8.15 -17.34 -34.84
C ASP A 144 7.96 -17.93 -33.43
N TRP A 145 7.08 -17.31 -32.66
CA TRP A 145 6.72 -17.79 -31.33
C TRP A 145 5.92 -19.09 -31.45
N PRO A 146 6.25 -20.12 -30.65
CA PRO A 146 5.44 -21.32 -30.54
C PRO A 146 3.96 -21.00 -30.27
N GLU A 147 3.03 -21.76 -30.88
CA GLU A 147 1.58 -21.50 -30.80
C GLU A 147 1.07 -21.34 -29.36
N HIS A 148 1.62 -22.12 -28.42
CA HIS A 148 1.25 -22.08 -27.00
C HIS A 148 1.70 -20.80 -26.26
N LEU A 149 2.57 -19.97 -26.86
CA LEU A 149 3.04 -18.70 -26.30
C LEU A 149 2.42 -17.48 -26.97
N GLY A 150 1.67 -17.65 -28.07
CA GLY A 150 1.11 -16.55 -28.85
C GLY A 150 0.23 -15.58 -28.04
N GLU A 151 -0.66 -16.11 -27.20
CA GLU A 151 -1.50 -15.28 -26.31
C GLU A 151 -0.72 -14.65 -25.15
N ALA A 152 0.39 -15.27 -24.73
CA ALA A 152 1.21 -14.81 -23.61
C ALA A 152 2.12 -13.63 -24.00
N ALA A 153 2.46 -13.48 -25.28
CA ALA A 153 3.42 -12.49 -25.77
C ALA A 153 3.11 -11.03 -25.37
N GLY A 154 1.83 -10.68 -25.22
CA GLY A 154 1.39 -9.36 -24.78
C GLY A 154 1.38 -9.15 -23.26
N ALA A 155 1.57 -10.20 -22.46
CA ALA A 155 1.46 -10.14 -21.01
C ALA A 155 2.74 -9.59 -20.35
N ARG A 156 2.56 -8.79 -19.29
CA ARG A 156 3.68 -8.29 -18.46
C ARG A 156 4.55 -9.41 -17.90
N GLY A 157 3.94 -10.54 -17.50
CA GLY A 157 4.67 -11.69 -16.97
C GLY A 157 5.60 -12.33 -18.00
N PHE A 158 5.13 -12.52 -19.23
CA PHE A 158 5.92 -13.04 -20.33
C PHE A 158 7.12 -12.13 -20.65
N ARG A 159 6.88 -10.82 -20.75
CA ARG A 159 7.95 -9.84 -20.99
C ARG A 159 9.02 -9.87 -19.90
N ALA A 160 8.62 -9.98 -18.63
CA ALA A 160 9.57 -10.09 -17.51
C ALA A 160 10.43 -11.35 -17.61
N GLU A 161 9.84 -12.45 -18.07
CA GLU A 161 10.51 -13.73 -18.26
C GLU A 161 11.47 -13.71 -19.47
N LEU A 162 11.03 -13.12 -20.58
CA LEU A 162 11.85 -12.90 -21.76
C LEU A 162 13.08 -12.08 -21.42
N ARG A 163 12.88 -10.97 -20.69
CA ARG A 163 13.98 -10.15 -20.19
C ARG A 163 14.98 -10.96 -19.36
N ASP A 164 14.51 -11.81 -18.43
CA ASP A 164 15.43 -12.66 -17.65
C ASP A 164 16.20 -13.63 -18.56
N LEU A 165 15.54 -14.33 -19.49
CA LEU A 165 16.22 -15.23 -20.44
C LEU A 165 17.31 -14.49 -21.24
N LEU A 166 16.98 -13.33 -21.82
CA LEU A 166 17.91 -12.52 -22.60
C LEU A 166 19.12 -12.08 -21.76
N MET A 167 18.88 -11.60 -20.54
CA MET A 167 19.95 -11.19 -19.63
C MET A 167 20.85 -12.37 -19.23
N ARG A 168 20.29 -13.57 -18.97
CA ARG A 168 21.10 -14.77 -18.70
C ARG A 168 21.93 -15.20 -19.88
N ALA A 169 21.38 -15.14 -21.09
CA ALA A 169 22.12 -15.48 -22.30
C ALA A 169 23.36 -14.59 -22.45
N VAL A 170 23.18 -13.27 -22.32
CA VAL A 170 24.25 -12.27 -22.42
C VAL A 170 25.27 -12.40 -21.29
N GLU A 171 24.84 -12.69 -20.06
CA GLU A 171 25.75 -12.97 -18.92
C GLU A 171 26.63 -14.20 -19.17
N HIS A 172 26.21 -15.11 -20.05
CA HIS A 172 27.00 -16.28 -20.42
C HIS A 172 27.73 -16.10 -21.76
N GLY A 173 27.74 -14.88 -22.33
CA GLY A 173 28.43 -14.57 -23.57
C GLY A 173 27.74 -15.16 -24.81
N LEU A 174 26.44 -15.44 -24.74
CA LEU A 174 25.67 -15.89 -25.89
C LEU A 174 25.16 -14.68 -26.68
N ASP A 175 25.54 -14.60 -27.95
CA ASP A 175 24.90 -13.72 -28.91
C ASP A 175 23.60 -14.35 -29.46
N ALA A 176 22.84 -13.58 -30.24
CA ALA A 176 21.60 -14.05 -30.85
C ALA A 176 21.80 -15.32 -31.69
N ALA A 177 22.87 -15.39 -32.48
CA ALA A 177 23.17 -16.56 -33.32
C ALA A 177 23.41 -17.82 -32.49
N THR A 178 24.23 -17.73 -31.44
CA THR A 178 24.58 -18.84 -30.55
C THR A 178 23.36 -19.28 -29.73
N LEU A 179 22.51 -18.34 -29.27
CA LEU A 179 21.27 -18.68 -28.59
C LEU A 179 20.30 -19.44 -29.52
N ALA A 180 20.21 -19.05 -30.79
CA ALA A 180 19.42 -19.77 -31.78
C ALA A 180 19.99 -21.17 -32.10
N ASP A 181 21.32 -21.31 -32.18
CA ASP A 181 21.98 -22.61 -32.33
C ASP A 181 21.71 -23.53 -31.13
N LEU A 182 21.79 -23.01 -29.91
CA LEU A 182 21.44 -23.76 -28.68
C LEU A 182 19.96 -24.16 -28.67
N GLY A 183 19.07 -23.26 -29.10
CA GLY A 183 17.65 -23.54 -29.26
C GLY A 183 17.41 -24.73 -30.18
N ARG A 184 18.08 -24.76 -31.34
CA ARG A 184 18.01 -25.89 -32.27
C ARG A 184 18.64 -27.17 -31.72
N ALA A 185 19.81 -27.07 -31.09
CA ALA A 185 20.52 -28.24 -30.55
C ALA A 185 19.77 -28.94 -29.40
N HIS A 186 18.94 -28.19 -28.68
CA HIS A 186 18.19 -28.66 -27.51
C HIS A 186 16.68 -28.76 -27.71
N ASP A 187 16.19 -28.59 -28.94
CA ASP A 187 14.77 -28.64 -29.31
C ASP A 187 13.90 -27.67 -28.49
N ARG A 188 14.37 -26.41 -28.39
CA ARG A 188 13.72 -25.30 -27.68
C ARG A 188 13.38 -24.18 -28.66
N PRO A 189 12.24 -24.25 -29.39
CA PRO A 189 11.86 -23.22 -30.36
C PRO A 189 11.69 -21.83 -29.73
N GLU A 190 11.31 -21.75 -28.45
CA GLU A 190 11.25 -20.51 -27.69
C GLU A 190 12.60 -19.79 -27.56
N TRP A 191 13.72 -20.51 -27.54
CA TRP A 191 15.06 -19.89 -27.50
C TRP A 191 15.43 -19.31 -28.87
N THR A 192 15.01 -19.95 -29.95
CA THR A 192 15.18 -19.45 -31.31
C THR A 192 14.36 -18.16 -31.52
N ALA A 193 13.11 -18.13 -31.04
CA ALA A 193 12.27 -16.93 -31.08
C ALA A 193 12.84 -15.80 -30.19
N ALA A 194 13.29 -16.12 -28.97
CA ALA A 194 13.94 -15.16 -28.09
C ALA A 194 15.24 -14.60 -28.68
N ALA A 195 16.02 -15.40 -29.41
CA ALA A 195 17.20 -14.95 -30.12
C ALA A 195 16.89 -13.88 -31.18
N ALA A 196 15.77 -14.01 -31.90
CA ALA A 196 15.33 -12.98 -32.84
C ALA A 196 14.97 -11.66 -32.13
N VAL A 197 14.34 -11.74 -30.95
CA VAL A 197 14.10 -10.55 -30.11
C VAL A 197 15.40 -9.96 -29.59
N LEU A 198 16.37 -10.79 -29.21
CA LEU A 198 17.69 -10.31 -28.75
C LEU A 198 18.38 -9.48 -29.85
N ASP A 199 18.39 -9.99 -31.08
CA ASP A 199 18.99 -9.29 -32.23
C ASP A 199 18.30 -7.95 -32.51
N GLU A 200 16.96 -7.92 -32.53
CA GLU A 200 16.22 -6.68 -32.71
C GLU A 200 16.41 -5.70 -31.55
N TYR A 201 16.43 -6.20 -30.32
CA TYR A 201 16.68 -5.40 -29.12
C TYR A 201 18.06 -4.73 -29.18
N ASP A 202 19.09 -5.48 -29.56
CA ASP A 202 20.46 -4.97 -29.70
C ASP A 202 20.54 -3.91 -30.80
N GLN A 203 19.90 -4.14 -31.95
CA GLN A 203 19.85 -3.17 -33.07
C GLN A 203 19.12 -1.88 -32.69
N VAL A 204 17.94 -1.97 -32.07
CA VAL A 204 17.15 -0.82 -31.64
C VAL A 204 17.89 -0.03 -30.57
N THR A 205 18.51 -0.72 -29.62
CA THR A 205 19.30 -0.07 -28.56
C THR A 205 20.53 0.62 -29.15
N ALA A 206 21.27 -0.04 -30.04
CA ALA A 206 22.44 0.56 -30.69
C ALA A 206 22.09 1.82 -31.50
N LEU A 207 20.94 1.83 -32.20
CA LEU A 207 20.51 2.95 -33.05
C LEU A 207 19.87 4.09 -32.25
N ALA A 208 18.93 3.78 -31.37
CA ALA A 208 18.15 4.80 -30.64
C ALA A 208 18.84 5.30 -29.36
N ARG A 209 19.81 4.54 -28.85
CA ARG A 209 20.50 4.76 -27.57
C ARG A 209 22.00 4.40 -27.69
N PRO A 210 22.76 5.03 -28.59
CA PRO A 210 24.17 4.69 -28.78
C PRO A 210 24.96 4.91 -27.49
N GLY A 211 25.72 3.90 -27.07
CA GLY A 211 26.42 3.89 -25.77
C GLY A 211 25.56 3.45 -24.57
N GLY A 212 24.32 3.03 -24.78
CA GLY A 212 23.47 2.45 -23.74
C GLY A 212 23.85 1.00 -23.43
N PHE A 213 24.11 0.68 -22.17
CA PHE A 213 24.40 -0.68 -21.70
C PHE A 213 23.39 -1.12 -20.64
N ASP A 214 22.83 -2.30 -20.83
CA ASP A 214 22.10 -2.98 -19.76
C ASP A 214 23.05 -3.50 -18.67
N PRO A 215 22.56 -3.74 -17.44
CA PRO A 215 23.37 -4.30 -16.37
C PRO A 215 24.06 -5.62 -16.72
N ALA A 216 23.41 -6.49 -17.49
CA ALA A 216 23.97 -7.77 -17.93
C ALA A 216 25.08 -7.58 -18.98
N TRP A 217 24.85 -6.71 -19.97
CA TRP A 217 25.78 -6.39 -21.04
C TRP A 217 27.04 -5.68 -20.55
N LEU A 218 26.93 -4.91 -19.46
CA LEU A 218 28.02 -4.05 -18.99
C LEU A 218 29.32 -4.79 -18.73
N LEU A 219 29.27 -5.95 -18.05
CA LEU A 219 30.49 -6.73 -17.79
C LEU A 219 30.97 -7.46 -19.04
N SER A 220 30.06 -8.08 -19.79
CA SER A 220 30.41 -8.81 -21.02
C SER A 220 31.07 -7.88 -22.03
N GLY A 221 30.48 -6.73 -22.31
CA GLY A 221 31.05 -5.73 -23.22
C GLY A 221 32.39 -5.16 -22.74
N ALA A 222 32.61 -5.03 -21.42
CA ALA A 222 33.92 -4.64 -20.89
C ALA A 222 34.98 -5.72 -21.13
N CYS A 223 34.61 -7.01 -21.03
CA CYS A 223 35.50 -8.11 -21.41
C CYS A 223 35.78 -8.10 -22.92
N ASP A 224 34.75 -7.94 -23.75
CA ASP A 224 34.89 -7.89 -25.21
C ASP A 224 35.81 -6.73 -25.65
N ALA A 225 35.68 -5.55 -25.01
CA ALA A 225 36.55 -4.41 -25.27
C ALA A 225 38.02 -4.68 -24.89
N LEU A 226 38.27 -5.37 -23.77
CA LEU A 226 39.63 -5.73 -23.34
C LEU A 226 40.26 -6.83 -24.21
N GLU A 227 39.46 -7.78 -24.69
CA GLU A 227 39.92 -8.82 -25.62
C GLU A 227 40.20 -8.25 -27.00
N SER A 228 39.42 -7.27 -27.44
CA SER A 228 39.58 -6.63 -28.76
C SER A 228 40.72 -5.60 -28.78
N ASP A 229 41.01 -4.93 -27.66
CA ASP A 229 42.09 -3.94 -27.53
C ASP A 229 43.13 -4.36 -26.46
N PRO A 230 44.22 -5.06 -26.86
CA PRO A 230 45.28 -5.44 -25.94
C PRO A 230 46.02 -4.25 -25.30
N GLU A 231 46.04 -3.06 -25.93
CA GLU A 231 46.66 -1.88 -25.34
C GLU A 231 45.84 -1.37 -24.16
N LEU A 232 44.51 -1.36 -24.28
CA LEU A 232 43.60 -1.01 -23.17
C LEU A 232 43.83 -1.93 -21.96
N LEU A 233 44.01 -3.23 -22.20
CA LEU A 233 44.34 -4.19 -21.14
C LEU A 233 45.72 -3.92 -20.53
N GLY A 234 46.72 -3.56 -21.35
CA GLY A 234 48.05 -3.15 -20.89
C GLY A 234 48.01 -1.90 -20.00
N GLU A 235 47.28 -0.86 -20.41
CA GLU A 235 47.08 0.36 -19.60
C GLU A 235 46.41 0.04 -18.26
N LEU A 236 45.43 -0.87 -18.25
CA LEU A 236 44.76 -1.30 -17.03
C LEU A 236 45.71 -2.07 -16.11
N ALA A 237 46.58 -2.93 -16.66
CA ALA A 237 47.59 -3.67 -15.91
C ALA A 237 48.70 -2.78 -15.33
N ASP A 238 48.99 -1.64 -15.96
CA ASP A 238 49.89 -0.63 -15.40
C ASP A 238 49.26 0.18 -14.26
N GLN A 239 47.95 0.45 -14.38
CA GLN A 239 47.19 1.17 -13.36
C GLN A 239 46.82 0.30 -12.16
N ILE A 240 46.55 -0.99 -12.36
CA ILE A 240 46.09 -1.91 -11.32
C ILE A 240 47.07 -3.08 -11.24
N ARG A 241 47.72 -3.23 -10.08
CA ARG A 241 48.65 -4.34 -9.82
C ARG A 241 48.05 -5.42 -8.94
N VAL A 242 47.08 -5.08 -8.10
CA VAL A 242 46.43 -6.02 -7.16
C VAL A 242 44.92 -5.81 -7.16
N VAL A 243 44.16 -6.88 -7.39
CA VAL A 243 42.71 -6.94 -7.24
C VAL A 243 42.35 -7.89 -6.11
N ILE A 244 41.62 -7.39 -5.11
CA ILE A 244 41.10 -8.17 -3.99
C ILE A 244 39.58 -8.24 -4.16
N VAL A 245 39.03 -9.44 -4.23
CA VAL A 245 37.59 -9.67 -4.34
C VAL A 245 37.07 -10.10 -2.97
N ASP A 246 36.28 -9.23 -2.33
CA ASP A 246 35.53 -9.58 -1.11
C ASP A 246 34.19 -10.21 -1.49
N ASP A 247 33.74 -11.18 -0.69
CA ASP A 247 32.58 -12.02 -0.98
C ASP A 247 32.64 -12.69 -2.38
N ALA A 248 33.78 -13.28 -2.71
CA ALA A 248 34.05 -13.89 -4.02
C ALA A 248 33.10 -15.04 -4.41
N GLN A 249 32.30 -15.56 -3.47
CA GLN A 249 31.21 -16.50 -3.77
C GLN A 249 30.05 -15.88 -4.56
N GLU A 250 29.97 -14.55 -4.60
CA GLU A 250 28.94 -13.80 -5.33
C GLU A 250 29.35 -13.44 -6.76
N VAL A 251 30.51 -13.93 -7.23
CA VAL A 251 31.01 -13.68 -8.60
C VAL A 251 30.24 -14.56 -9.59
N GLY A 252 29.63 -13.94 -10.60
CA GLY A 252 29.00 -14.62 -11.73
C GLY A 252 29.97 -14.85 -12.90
N ALA A 253 29.48 -15.47 -13.98
CA ALA A 253 30.29 -15.85 -15.13
C ALA A 253 31.05 -14.67 -15.81
N PRO A 254 30.44 -13.51 -16.08
CA PRO A 254 31.17 -12.37 -16.66
C PRO A 254 32.26 -11.83 -15.73
N GLY A 255 32.01 -11.85 -14.42
CA GLY A 255 32.98 -11.43 -13.41
C GLY A 255 34.19 -12.38 -13.36
N ALA A 256 33.95 -13.68 -13.48
CA ALA A 256 35.01 -14.68 -13.57
C ALA A 256 35.84 -14.50 -14.87
N ARG A 257 35.19 -14.27 -16.02
CA ARG A 257 35.87 -13.94 -17.29
C ARG A 257 36.76 -12.71 -17.17
N LEU A 258 36.23 -11.63 -16.60
CA LEU A 258 37.00 -10.40 -16.36
C LEU A 258 38.23 -10.67 -15.48
N LEU A 259 38.06 -11.40 -14.37
CA LEU A 259 39.20 -11.77 -13.50
C LEU A 259 40.23 -12.62 -14.24
N GLY A 260 39.82 -13.48 -15.16
CA GLY A 260 40.70 -14.26 -16.04
C GLY A 260 41.56 -13.37 -16.94
N LEU A 261 40.95 -12.38 -17.60
CA LEU A 261 41.67 -11.39 -18.43
C LEU A 261 42.68 -10.59 -17.60
N LEU A 262 42.28 -10.12 -16.42
CA LEU A 262 43.15 -9.38 -15.51
C LEU A 262 44.32 -10.24 -15.00
N ALA A 263 44.06 -11.50 -14.63
CA ALA A 263 45.09 -12.45 -14.22
C ALA A 263 46.07 -12.76 -15.36
N GLY A 264 45.55 -12.94 -16.59
CA GLY A 264 46.35 -13.13 -17.81
C GLY A 264 47.26 -11.95 -18.12
N ALA A 265 46.83 -10.72 -17.82
CA ALA A 265 47.64 -9.50 -17.91
C ALA A 265 48.68 -9.34 -16.78
N GLY A 266 48.77 -10.31 -15.85
CA GLY A 266 49.76 -10.33 -14.77
C GLY A 266 49.36 -9.59 -13.50
N ILE A 267 48.09 -9.19 -13.37
CA ILE A 267 47.55 -8.55 -12.15
C ILE A 267 47.38 -9.61 -11.06
N ALA A 268 47.83 -9.31 -9.84
CA ALA A 268 47.67 -10.24 -8.72
C ALA A 268 46.21 -10.27 -8.23
N ILE A 269 45.61 -11.46 -8.13
CA ILE A 269 44.22 -11.67 -7.71
C ILE A 269 44.17 -12.32 -6.33
N VAL A 270 43.38 -11.74 -5.43
CA VAL A 270 43.05 -12.32 -4.13
C VAL A 270 41.54 -12.53 -4.02
N LEU A 271 41.10 -13.78 -3.87
CA LEU A 271 39.69 -14.13 -3.71
C LEU A 271 39.42 -14.43 -2.23
N ILE A 272 38.50 -13.70 -1.61
CA ILE A 272 38.14 -13.86 -0.20
C ILE A 272 36.65 -14.15 -0.11
N GLY A 273 36.26 -15.24 0.56
CA GLY A 273 34.84 -15.55 0.66
C GLY A 273 34.50 -16.82 1.43
N ASP A 274 33.21 -17.16 1.36
CA ASP A 274 32.63 -18.38 1.89
C ASP A 274 31.67 -18.98 0.86
N PRO A 275 32.05 -20.09 0.20
CA PRO A 275 31.18 -20.73 -0.77
C PRO A 275 29.82 -21.13 -0.19
N ASP A 276 29.68 -21.33 1.13
CA ASP A 276 28.43 -21.68 1.81
C ASP A 276 27.49 -20.47 2.04
N ALA A 277 27.96 -19.24 1.79
CA ALA A 277 27.23 -18.00 2.09
C ALA A 277 26.79 -17.21 0.84
N ALA A 278 26.78 -17.83 -0.35
CA ALA A 278 26.27 -17.21 -1.57
C ALA A 278 24.75 -17.02 -1.50
N VAL A 279 24.30 -15.78 -1.71
CA VAL A 279 22.87 -15.45 -1.70
C VAL A 279 22.43 -14.77 -3.00
N GLN A 280 23.32 -14.34 -3.89
CA GLN A 280 22.95 -13.69 -5.15
C GLN A 280 22.86 -14.68 -6.33
N THR A 281 22.61 -15.98 -6.09
CA THR A 281 22.48 -16.99 -7.17
C THR A 281 21.36 -16.65 -8.13
N PHE A 282 20.26 -16.11 -7.61
CA PHE A 282 19.15 -15.56 -8.40
C PHE A 282 19.54 -14.35 -9.26
N ARG A 283 20.73 -13.74 -9.08
CA ARG A 283 21.30 -12.67 -9.93
C ARG A 283 22.56 -13.11 -10.67
N GLY A 284 22.74 -14.42 -10.87
CA GLY A 284 23.83 -14.97 -11.68
C GLY A 284 25.13 -15.24 -10.92
N ALA A 285 25.16 -15.06 -9.59
CA ALA A 285 26.31 -15.51 -8.80
C ALA A 285 26.48 -17.02 -8.85
N ASP A 286 27.73 -17.50 -8.96
CA ASP A 286 28.04 -18.92 -8.94
C ASP A 286 29.04 -19.26 -7.82
N PRO A 287 28.58 -19.86 -6.69
CA PRO A 287 29.48 -20.25 -5.60
C PRO A 287 30.55 -21.28 -6.01
N ARG A 288 30.36 -21.98 -7.14
CA ARG A 288 31.34 -22.93 -7.67
C ARG A 288 32.60 -22.24 -8.18
N PHE A 289 32.52 -20.98 -8.60
CA PHE A 289 33.71 -20.21 -8.98
C PHE A 289 34.71 -20.15 -7.81
N LEU A 290 34.27 -19.71 -6.62
CA LEU A 290 35.16 -19.66 -5.45
C LEU A 290 35.57 -21.07 -4.98
N ALA A 291 34.67 -22.05 -5.09
CA ALA A 291 34.95 -23.41 -4.63
C ALA A 291 36.00 -24.13 -5.50
N GLU A 292 35.87 -24.03 -6.83
CA GLU A 292 36.57 -24.88 -7.80
C GLU A 292 37.08 -24.08 -9.01
N GLY A 293 36.24 -23.22 -9.62
CA GLY A 293 36.54 -22.51 -10.87
C GLY A 293 37.67 -21.47 -10.80
N TRP A 294 38.03 -20.99 -9.62
CA TRP A 294 39.16 -20.06 -9.43
C TRP A 294 40.50 -20.59 -9.97
N ARG A 295 40.63 -21.91 -10.16
CA ARG A 295 41.82 -22.57 -10.75
C ARG A 295 42.07 -22.15 -12.18
N ASP A 296 41.04 -21.72 -12.90
CA ASP A 296 41.14 -21.27 -14.28
C ASP A 296 41.90 -19.92 -14.38
N LEU A 297 42.06 -19.22 -13.25
CA LEU A 297 42.88 -18.00 -13.16
C LEU A 297 44.40 -18.30 -13.10
N GLY A 298 44.81 -19.56 -12.89
CA GLY A 298 46.20 -19.99 -12.81
C GLY A 298 46.57 -20.73 -11.52
N GLU A 299 47.88 -20.92 -11.29
CA GLU A 299 48.39 -21.56 -10.08
C GLU A 299 48.31 -20.62 -8.87
N GLY A 300 47.68 -21.08 -7.77
CA GLY A 300 47.51 -20.26 -6.57
C GLY A 300 47.46 -21.04 -5.26
N THR A 301 47.55 -20.30 -4.15
CA THR A 301 47.55 -20.86 -2.79
C THR A 301 46.19 -20.70 -2.12
N THR A 302 45.75 -21.70 -1.33
CA THR A 302 44.56 -21.57 -0.49
C THR A 302 44.92 -21.41 0.99
N VAL A 303 44.34 -20.40 1.65
CA VAL A 303 44.39 -20.19 3.10
C VAL A 303 42.99 -20.30 3.69
N VAL A 304 42.79 -21.14 4.71
CA VAL A 304 41.49 -21.30 5.38
C VAL A 304 41.53 -20.65 6.76
N LEU A 305 40.71 -19.63 7.01
CA LEU A 305 40.59 -18.96 8.31
C LEU A 305 39.91 -19.87 9.34
N GLY A 306 40.47 -19.94 10.54
CA GLY A 306 40.10 -20.96 11.55
C GLY A 306 39.27 -20.46 12.73
N THR A 307 39.15 -19.15 12.91
CA THR A 307 38.56 -18.55 14.13
C THR A 307 37.44 -17.61 13.73
N ALA A 308 36.22 -17.86 14.19
CA ALA A 308 35.10 -16.93 14.05
C ALA A 308 35.05 -16.00 15.26
N TYR A 309 35.49 -14.75 15.07
CA TYR A 309 35.62 -13.74 16.12
C TYR A 309 34.28 -13.12 16.53
N ARG A 310 33.36 -12.99 15.56
CA ARG A 310 32.06 -12.32 15.75
C ARG A 310 30.94 -13.28 16.19
N LEU A 311 31.00 -14.54 15.78
CA LEU A 311 29.86 -15.45 15.87
C LEU A 311 29.77 -16.06 17.28
N PRO A 312 28.62 -15.98 17.97
CA PRO A 312 28.44 -16.60 19.28
C PRO A 312 28.51 -18.12 19.23
N GLN A 313 28.91 -18.75 20.33
CA GLN A 313 29.16 -20.20 20.39
C GLN A 313 27.91 -21.05 20.12
N GLU A 314 26.76 -20.71 20.73
CA GLU A 314 25.52 -21.46 20.52
C GLU A 314 24.96 -21.28 19.11
N VAL A 315 25.07 -20.07 18.55
CA VAL A 315 24.69 -19.79 17.16
C VAL A 315 25.56 -20.61 16.21
N ALA A 316 26.86 -20.70 16.45
CA ALA A 316 27.77 -21.51 15.64
C ALA A 316 27.43 -23.01 15.67
N LYS A 317 26.98 -23.54 16.82
CA LYS A 317 26.55 -24.95 16.93
C LYS A 317 25.29 -25.21 16.11
N ALA A 318 24.30 -24.31 16.19
CA ALA A 318 23.06 -24.40 15.43
C ALA A 318 23.35 -24.26 13.92
N ASP A 319 24.16 -23.29 13.54
CA ASP A 319 24.53 -22.99 12.15
C ASP A 319 25.22 -24.18 11.46
N ARG A 320 26.12 -24.89 12.16
CA ARG A 320 26.78 -26.09 11.62
C ARG A 320 25.79 -27.18 11.17
N ARG A 321 24.63 -27.29 11.83
CA ARG A 321 23.58 -28.25 11.44
C ARG A 321 22.86 -27.78 10.16
N VAL A 322 22.69 -26.48 9.98
CA VAL A 322 22.14 -25.88 8.75
C VAL A 322 23.12 -26.02 7.59
N THR A 323 24.39 -25.68 7.78
CA THR A 323 25.41 -25.80 6.72
C THR A 323 25.60 -27.26 6.27
N ALA A 324 25.29 -28.25 7.13
CA ALA A 324 25.29 -29.66 6.74
C ALA A 324 24.21 -30.02 5.70
N LEU A 325 23.15 -29.20 5.56
CA LEU A 325 22.12 -29.35 4.53
C LEU A 325 22.56 -28.79 3.16
N ILE A 326 23.65 -28.01 3.14
CA ILE A 326 24.21 -27.42 1.92
C ILE A 326 25.20 -28.41 1.31
N GLY A 327 25.06 -28.68 0.01
CA GLY A 327 26.00 -29.51 -0.74
C GLY A 327 27.46 -29.09 -0.53
N ALA A 328 28.35 -30.05 -0.32
CA ALA A 328 29.75 -29.82 0.05
C ALA A 328 30.63 -29.40 -1.14
N LEU A 329 30.41 -28.21 -1.70
CA LEU A 329 31.23 -27.64 -2.76
C LEU A 329 32.71 -27.55 -2.34
N GLY A 330 33.64 -27.90 -3.23
CA GLY A 330 35.07 -27.79 -2.99
C GLY A 330 35.55 -28.53 -1.74
N GLY A 331 34.89 -29.64 -1.34
CA GLY A 331 35.28 -30.48 -0.20
C GLY A 331 35.04 -29.87 1.19
N ALA A 332 34.13 -28.90 1.31
CA ALA A 332 33.74 -28.25 2.58
C ALA A 332 34.92 -27.60 3.34
N HIS A 333 36.00 -27.22 2.65
CA HIS A 333 37.18 -26.61 3.27
C HIS A 333 36.85 -25.32 4.05
N GLY A 334 35.86 -24.54 3.58
CA GLY A 334 35.37 -23.32 4.23
C GLY A 334 34.71 -23.55 5.59
N ARG A 335 34.28 -24.78 5.91
CA ARG A 335 33.60 -25.13 7.18
C ARG A 335 34.56 -25.37 8.35
N ARG A 336 35.89 -25.29 8.13
CA ARG A 336 36.94 -25.64 9.10
C ARG A 336 37.31 -24.47 10.04
N TRP A 337 36.32 -23.98 10.80
CA TRP A 337 36.48 -22.89 11.77
C TRP A 337 35.84 -23.21 13.13
N VAL A 338 36.30 -22.52 14.17
CA VAL A 338 35.83 -22.63 15.57
C VAL A 338 35.30 -21.27 16.04
N ALA A 339 34.20 -21.27 16.79
CA ALA A 339 33.65 -20.07 17.40
C ALA A 339 34.59 -19.57 18.51
N GLY A 340 35.16 -18.39 18.31
CA GLY A 340 35.96 -17.66 19.30
C GLY A 340 35.19 -16.53 19.99
N GLY A 341 33.93 -16.29 19.59
CA GLY A 341 33.05 -15.28 20.18
C GLY A 341 32.53 -15.65 21.58
N PRO A 342 31.80 -14.72 22.22
CA PRO A 342 31.21 -14.93 23.55
C PRO A 342 30.14 -16.03 23.55
N ALA A 343 29.69 -16.40 24.75
CA ALA A 343 28.43 -17.13 24.89
C ALA A 343 27.29 -16.26 24.34
N GLY A 344 26.37 -16.86 23.59
CA GLY A 344 25.20 -16.19 23.03
C GLY A 344 24.00 -17.12 23.05
N GLU A 345 22.88 -16.63 22.54
CA GLU A 345 21.58 -17.28 22.70
C GLU A 345 20.92 -17.61 21.35
N VAL A 346 20.26 -18.77 21.29
CA VAL A 346 19.41 -19.20 20.17
C VAL A 346 18.05 -19.56 20.76
N ASN A 347 17.03 -18.74 20.45
CA ASN A 347 15.66 -18.97 20.89
C ASN A 347 14.82 -19.45 19.72
N VAL A 348 14.00 -20.49 19.93
CA VAL A 348 13.05 -21.00 18.93
C VAL A 348 11.65 -20.91 19.50
N ASN A 349 10.78 -20.13 18.86
CA ASN A 349 9.46 -19.78 19.36
C ASN A 349 8.37 -20.20 18.36
N VAL A 350 7.25 -20.73 18.87
CA VAL A 350 6.07 -21.10 18.07
C VAL A 350 4.85 -20.36 18.61
N PHE A 351 4.09 -19.67 17.75
CA PHE A 351 2.94 -18.83 18.12
C PHE A 351 1.62 -19.35 17.53
N ARG A 352 0.47 -18.91 18.05
CA ARG A 352 -0.86 -19.31 17.53
C ARG A 352 -1.32 -18.52 16.31
N SER A 353 -0.65 -17.42 15.99
CA SER A 353 -0.96 -16.61 14.81
C SER A 353 0.19 -15.68 14.45
N ALA A 354 0.23 -15.23 13.19
CA ALA A 354 1.20 -14.24 12.73
C ALA A 354 1.12 -12.90 13.50
N ALA A 355 -0.09 -12.53 13.96
CA ALA A 355 -0.28 -11.35 14.79
C ALA A 355 0.40 -11.50 16.17
N GLN A 356 0.34 -12.68 16.79
CA GLN A 356 1.05 -12.97 18.03
C GLN A 356 2.57 -12.97 17.83
N GLU A 357 3.07 -13.61 16.77
CA GLU A 357 4.48 -13.58 16.38
C GLU A 357 5.01 -12.15 16.25
N ALA A 358 4.32 -11.31 15.47
CA ALA A 358 4.72 -9.91 15.28
C ALA A 358 4.65 -9.09 16.59
N THR A 359 3.69 -9.39 17.46
CA THR A 359 3.55 -8.73 18.77
C THR A 359 4.70 -9.11 19.71
N TYR A 360 5.10 -10.39 19.72
CA TYR A 360 6.29 -10.85 20.46
C TYR A 360 7.55 -10.15 19.97
N ILE A 361 7.77 -10.10 18.65
CA ILE A 361 8.95 -9.45 18.06
C ILE A 361 9.00 -7.97 18.48
N ALA A 362 7.86 -7.26 18.41
CA ALA A 362 7.78 -5.87 18.81
C ALA A 362 8.07 -5.65 20.31
N ASP A 363 7.53 -6.52 21.18
CA ASP A 363 7.80 -6.45 22.61
C ASP A 363 9.27 -6.76 22.94
N ALA A 364 9.83 -7.82 22.35
CA ALA A 364 11.22 -8.24 22.54
C ALA A 364 12.22 -7.15 22.08
N ILE A 365 11.95 -6.51 20.94
CA ILE A 365 12.73 -5.38 20.43
C ILE A 365 12.65 -4.18 21.38
N ARG A 366 11.46 -3.84 21.88
CA ARG A 366 11.30 -2.73 22.85
C ARG A 366 12.00 -3.01 24.16
N ARG A 367 11.91 -4.24 24.69
CA ARG A 367 12.61 -4.63 25.92
C ARG A 367 14.11 -4.57 25.75
N ALA A 368 14.64 -5.08 24.65
CA ALA A 368 16.07 -4.99 24.35
C ALA A 368 16.56 -3.52 24.30
N HIS A 369 15.76 -2.62 23.75
CA HIS A 369 16.10 -1.20 23.75
C HIS A 369 16.00 -0.54 25.14
N LEU A 370 14.85 -0.70 25.80
CA LEU A 370 14.51 0.03 27.02
C LEU A 370 15.16 -0.55 28.29
N LEU A 371 15.41 -1.86 28.32
CA LEU A 371 15.95 -2.57 29.49
C LEU A 371 17.41 -2.96 29.28
N ASP A 372 17.78 -3.47 28.10
CA ASP A 372 19.14 -3.94 27.82
C ASP A 372 20.03 -2.84 27.18
N GLY A 373 19.47 -1.68 26.83
CA GLY A 373 20.21 -0.56 26.25
C GLY A 373 20.69 -0.76 24.80
N VAL A 374 20.10 -1.71 24.07
CA VAL A 374 20.48 -2.00 22.67
C VAL A 374 19.91 -0.92 21.74
N ALA A 375 20.76 -0.30 20.93
CA ALA A 375 20.33 0.70 19.95
C ALA A 375 19.43 0.07 18.86
N TRP A 376 18.47 0.84 18.32
CA TRP A 376 17.55 0.33 17.30
C TRP A 376 18.28 -0.18 16.06
N ARG A 377 19.34 0.53 15.64
CA ARG A 377 20.18 0.14 14.49
C ARG A 377 20.90 -1.19 14.66
N ASP A 378 21.07 -1.64 15.90
CA ASP A 378 21.75 -2.89 16.26
C ASP A 378 20.76 -4.05 16.42
N MET A 379 19.52 -3.89 15.95
CA MET A 379 18.50 -4.93 15.87
C MET A 379 17.94 -5.07 14.44
N ALA A 380 17.66 -6.30 14.03
CA ALA A 380 17.05 -6.57 12.73
C ALA A 380 16.00 -7.70 12.77
N VAL A 381 15.01 -7.60 11.89
CA VAL A 381 14.05 -8.67 11.59
C VAL A 381 14.27 -9.14 10.16
N LEU A 382 14.53 -10.43 10.00
CA LEU A 382 14.75 -11.09 8.73
C LEU A 382 13.53 -11.93 8.36
N VAL A 383 12.99 -11.70 7.17
CA VAL A 383 11.84 -12.43 6.61
C VAL A 383 12.16 -12.96 5.22
N ARG A 384 11.65 -14.14 4.84
CA ARG A 384 11.94 -14.76 3.53
C ARG A 384 11.37 -13.98 2.34
N GLY A 385 10.22 -13.33 2.52
CA GLY A 385 9.48 -12.64 1.44
C GLY A 385 8.77 -11.37 1.91
N GLN A 386 8.40 -10.51 0.96
CA GLN A 386 7.93 -9.15 1.23
C GLN A 386 6.57 -9.09 1.94
N GLY A 387 5.63 -10.00 1.63
CA GLY A 387 4.27 -9.95 2.20
C GLY A 387 4.20 -10.06 3.72
N ARG A 388 5.15 -10.76 4.37
CA ARG A 388 5.25 -10.80 5.85
C ARG A 388 5.90 -9.54 6.44
N SER A 389 6.70 -8.82 5.66
CA SER A 389 7.39 -7.63 6.13
C SER A 389 6.38 -6.52 6.52
N ASP A 390 5.28 -6.38 5.79
CA ASP A 390 4.27 -5.34 6.03
C ASP A 390 3.52 -5.52 7.35
N VAL A 391 3.19 -6.78 7.69
CA VAL A 391 2.54 -7.10 8.96
C VAL A 391 3.46 -6.74 10.12
N VAL A 392 4.72 -7.17 10.06
CA VAL A 392 5.73 -6.87 11.09
C VAL A 392 5.98 -5.36 11.19
N ARG A 393 6.12 -4.66 10.06
CA ARG A 393 6.26 -3.19 10.00
C ARG A 393 5.10 -2.49 10.70
N ARG A 394 3.87 -2.88 10.40
CA ARG A 394 2.65 -2.28 10.97
C ARG A 394 2.59 -2.46 12.49
N VAL A 395 2.91 -3.66 12.97
CA VAL A 395 2.90 -3.96 14.41
C VAL A 395 4.02 -3.22 15.14
N LEU A 396 5.24 -3.20 14.60
CA LEU A 396 6.35 -2.43 15.15
C LEU A 396 6.04 -0.93 15.21
N ALA A 397 5.46 -0.37 14.14
CA ALA A 397 5.04 1.03 14.12
C ALA A 397 3.94 1.32 15.14
N ALA A 398 2.96 0.41 15.31
CA ALA A 398 1.94 0.52 16.34
C ALA A 398 2.52 0.41 17.76
N ALA A 399 3.63 -0.32 17.92
CA ALA A 399 4.39 -0.40 19.15
C ALA A 399 5.39 0.74 19.35
N HIS A 400 5.39 1.79 18.50
CA HIS A 400 6.35 2.89 18.54
C HIS A 400 7.82 2.44 18.47
N VAL A 401 8.11 1.40 17.68
CA VAL A 401 9.47 1.02 17.30
C VAL A 401 9.81 1.73 15.98
N PRO A 402 10.92 2.48 15.89
CA PRO A 402 11.33 3.11 14.65
C PRO A 402 11.86 2.03 13.69
N VAL A 403 11.30 1.97 12.49
CA VAL A 403 11.64 0.97 11.47
C VAL A 403 12.18 1.69 10.23
N ALA A 404 13.25 1.16 9.64
CA ALA A 404 13.76 1.66 8.37
C ALA A 404 12.71 1.45 7.26
N ASP A 405 12.40 2.48 6.49
CA ASP A 405 11.43 2.38 5.40
C ASP A 405 11.84 1.29 4.39
N ALA A 406 10.86 0.61 3.82
CA ALA A 406 11.13 -0.27 2.69
C ALA A 406 11.66 0.59 1.53
N GLU A 407 12.58 0.05 0.74
CA GLU A 407 12.73 0.52 -0.65
C GLU A 407 11.33 0.36 -1.27
N SER A 408 10.79 1.45 -1.83
CA SER A 408 9.41 1.43 -2.33
C SER A 408 9.41 0.57 -3.59
N ASP A 409 8.66 -0.53 -3.59
CA ASP A 409 8.42 -1.34 -4.81
C ASP A 409 7.40 -0.66 -5.74
N ILE A 410 6.82 0.47 -5.32
CA ILE A 410 5.85 1.24 -6.09
C ILE A 410 6.61 2.04 -7.16
N PRO A 411 6.27 1.90 -8.45
CA PRO A 411 6.82 2.75 -9.49
C PRO A 411 6.63 4.23 -9.15
N LEU A 412 7.63 5.06 -9.46
CA LEU A 412 7.61 6.47 -9.05
C LEU A 412 6.38 7.23 -9.56
N GLY A 413 5.84 6.86 -10.74
CA GLY A 413 4.61 7.45 -11.27
C GLY A 413 3.33 7.06 -10.53
N GLU A 414 3.35 5.98 -9.76
CA GLU A 414 2.22 5.51 -8.94
C GLU A 414 2.22 6.08 -7.51
N GLU A 415 3.34 6.62 -7.04
CA GLU A 415 3.44 7.24 -5.71
C GLU A 415 2.37 8.34 -5.55
N ASP A 416 1.68 8.34 -4.41
CA ASP A 416 0.50 9.20 -4.16
C ASP A 416 0.82 10.71 -4.24
N ALA A 417 2.07 11.10 -3.94
CA ALA A 417 2.54 12.48 -4.07
C ALA A 417 2.93 12.84 -5.51
N VAL A 418 3.26 11.86 -6.35
CA VAL A 418 3.75 12.08 -7.73
C VAL A 418 2.60 12.01 -8.74
N ARG A 419 1.68 11.05 -8.59
CA ARG A 419 0.54 10.87 -9.50
C ARG A 419 -0.27 12.16 -9.78
N PRO A 420 -0.61 13.00 -8.78
CA PRO A 420 -1.31 14.26 -9.01
C PRO A 420 -0.47 15.27 -9.81
N LEU A 421 0.85 15.28 -9.64
CA LEU A 421 1.75 16.13 -10.42
C LEU A 421 1.77 15.71 -11.88
N LEU A 422 1.78 14.40 -12.17
CA LEU A 422 1.73 13.89 -13.54
C LEU A 422 0.36 14.16 -14.20
N GLN A 423 -0.73 14.02 -13.45
CA GLN A 423 -2.08 14.38 -13.92
C GLN A 423 -2.17 15.88 -14.27
N LEU A 424 -1.66 16.76 -13.39
CA LEU A 424 -1.58 18.19 -13.66
C LEU A 424 -0.69 18.52 -14.85
N LEU A 425 0.45 17.84 -14.99
CA LEU A 425 1.38 18.03 -16.11
C LEU A 425 0.73 17.70 -17.45
N ARG A 426 -0.01 16.58 -17.52
CA ARG A 426 -0.79 16.17 -18.70
C ARG A 426 -1.91 17.17 -19.02
N ALA A 427 -2.70 17.53 -18.01
CA ALA A 427 -3.79 18.49 -18.16
C ALA A 427 -3.27 19.85 -18.66
N ALA A 428 -2.13 20.32 -18.13
CA ALA A 428 -1.49 21.55 -18.57
C ALA A 428 -0.98 21.46 -20.02
N ALA A 429 -0.35 20.34 -20.39
CA ALA A 429 0.15 20.13 -21.75
C ALA A 429 -0.99 20.05 -22.78
N GLU A 430 -2.07 19.33 -22.45
CA GLU A 430 -3.28 19.27 -23.27
C GLU A 430 -3.91 20.66 -23.43
N ARG A 431 -4.04 21.42 -22.34
CA ARG A 431 -4.55 22.80 -22.37
C ARG A 431 -3.71 23.70 -23.29
N VAL A 432 -2.38 23.60 -23.23
CA VAL A 432 -1.48 24.39 -24.10
C VAL A 432 -1.64 23.97 -25.56
N ALA A 433 -1.69 22.67 -25.85
CA ALA A 433 -1.85 22.15 -27.22
C ALA A 433 -3.17 22.61 -27.84
N VAL A 434 -4.29 22.45 -27.13
CA VAL A 434 -5.62 22.88 -27.60
C VAL A 434 -5.67 24.38 -27.84
N ARG A 435 -5.05 25.19 -26.98
CA ARG A 435 -4.97 26.65 -27.17
C ARG A 435 -4.10 27.05 -28.34
N ALA A 436 -3.02 26.32 -28.62
CA ALA A 436 -2.15 26.59 -29.76
C ALA A 436 -2.85 26.29 -31.10
N ASP A 437 -3.71 25.27 -31.14
CA ASP A 437 -4.48 24.88 -32.33
C ASP A 437 -5.79 25.68 -32.51
N ALA A 438 -6.22 26.42 -31.49
CA ALA A 438 -7.49 27.16 -31.53
C ALA A 438 -7.40 28.45 -32.38
N ALA A 439 -8.44 28.67 -33.18
CA ALA A 439 -8.58 29.90 -33.96
C ALA A 439 -8.74 31.14 -33.05
N PRO A 440 -8.29 32.34 -33.48
CA PRO A 440 -8.40 33.56 -32.68
C PRO A 440 -9.82 33.89 -32.22
N GLU A 441 -10.83 33.58 -33.02
CA GLU A 441 -12.24 33.79 -32.70
C GLU A 441 -12.71 32.87 -31.57
N VAL A 442 -12.20 31.63 -31.51
CA VAL A 442 -12.48 30.67 -30.43
C VAL A 442 -11.81 31.13 -29.15
N LEU A 443 -10.55 31.58 -29.22
CA LEU A 443 -9.82 32.10 -28.05
C LEU A 443 -10.43 33.40 -27.50
N ALA A 444 -11.04 34.21 -28.36
CA ALA A 444 -11.76 35.41 -27.94
C ALA A 444 -13.06 35.08 -27.17
N ALA A 445 -13.73 33.97 -27.50
CA ALA A 445 -14.94 33.50 -26.83
C ALA A 445 -14.65 32.62 -25.60
N ASP A 446 -13.60 31.80 -25.66
CA ASP A 446 -13.14 30.90 -24.61
C ASP A 446 -11.61 30.93 -24.54
N PRO A 447 -11.00 31.58 -23.54
CA PRO A 447 -9.55 31.72 -23.42
C PRO A 447 -8.77 30.39 -23.44
N ASP A 448 -9.46 29.29 -23.12
CA ASP A 448 -8.91 27.92 -23.10
C ASP A 448 -9.09 27.16 -24.42
N GLY A 449 -9.59 27.79 -25.48
CA GLY A 449 -9.69 27.18 -26.81
C GLY A 449 -10.70 26.02 -26.87
N GLY A 450 -11.61 25.92 -25.89
CA GLY A 450 -12.53 24.80 -25.74
C GLY A 450 -12.03 23.65 -24.86
N TRP A 451 -10.80 23.73 -24.32
CA TRP A 451 -10.27 22.70 -23.40
C TRP A 451 -11.12 22.59 -22.12
N ARG A 452 -11.29 21.35 -21.62
CA ARG A 452 -12.03 21.06 -20.38
C ARG A 452 -11.28 20.03 -19.56
N LEU A 453 -11.23 20.25 -18.25
CA LEU A 453 -10.73 19.25 -17.31
C LEU A 453 -11.78 18.15 -17.08
N ALA A 454 -11.36 16.88 -17.14
CA ALA A 454 -12.24 15.76 -16.85
C ALA A 454 -12.73 15.77 -15.38
N PRO A 455 -14.03 15.57 -15.10
CA PRO A 455 -14.58 15.53 -13.74
C PRO A 455 -13.85 14.56 -12.81
N GLU A 456 -13.50 13.38 -13.29
CA GLU A 456 -12.81 12.35 -12.51
C GLU A 456 -11.41 12.84 -12.08
N THR A 457 -10.68 13.46 -13.02
CA THR A 457 -9.35 14.04 -12.72
C THR A 457 -9.46 15.18 -11.71
N ALA A 458 -10.49 16.01 -11.81
CA ALA A 458 -10.72 17.09 -10.85
C ALA A 458 -10.94 16.57 -9.42
N ILE A 459 -11.71 15.50 -9.26
CA ILE A 459 -11.99 14.89 -7.95
C ILE A 459 -10.74 14.20 -7.39
N ASP A 460 -9.98 13.49 -8.22
CA ASP A 460 -8.69 12.88 -7.84
C ASP A 460 -7.71 13.95 -7.34
N LEU A 461 -7.59 15.07 -8.06
CA LEU A 461 -6.72 16.18 -7.65
C LEU A 461 -7.17 16.81 -6.33
N LEU A 462 -8.48 16.94 -6.07
CA LEU A 462 -9.00 17.47 -4.82
C LEU A 462 -8.80 16.53 -3.62
N THR A 463 -8.81 15.22 -3.85
CA THR A 463 -8.58 14.21 -2.81
C THR A 463 -7.10 13.88 -2.62
N SER A 464 -6.22 14.43 -3.47
CA SER A 464 -4.77 14.27 -3.38
C SER A 464 -4.16 14.88 -2.11
N PRO A 465 -2.92 14.49 -1.73
CA PRO A 465 -2.18 15.10 -0.62
C PRO A 465 -1.97 16.63 -0.75
N TYR A 466 -2.05 17.17 -1.96
CA TYR A 466 -1.92 18.59 -2.21
C TYR A 466 -3.16 19.37 -1.81
N ALA A 467 -4.36 18.89 -2.15
CA ALA A 467 -5.61 19.56 -1.82
C ALA A 467 -6.16 19.16 -0.44
N GLY A 468 -6.05 17.87 -0.09
CA GLY A 468 -6.41 17.32 1.21
C GLY A 468 -7.91 17.30 1.51
N ALA A 469 -8.78 17.27 0.49
CA ALA A 469 -10.22 17.24 0.71
C ALA A 469 -10.67 15.85 1.19
N ASP A 470 -11.19 15.77 2.41
CA ASP A 470 -11.93 14.60 2.89
C ASP A 470 -13.36 14.58 2.33
N ALA A 471 -14.12 13.52 2.63
CA ALA A 471 -15.49 13.36 2.13
C ALA A 471 -16.42 14.53 2.54
N VAL A 472 -16.19 15.13 3.71
CA VAL A 472 -16.98 16.27 4.20
C VAL A 472 -16.64 17.54 3.43
N THR A 473 -15.35 17.81 3.25
CA THR A 473 -14.84 18.97 2.51
C THR A 473 -15.26 18.89 1.06
N LEU A 474 -15.12 17.73 0.42
CA LEU A 474 -15.57 17.52 -0.96
C LEU A 474 -17.08 17.76 -1.11
N ARG A 475 -17.90 17.30 -0.16
CA ARG A 475 -19.34 17.55 -0.15
C ARG A 475 -19.66 19.05 0.01
N ARG A 476 -18.89 19.77 0.82
CA ARG A 476 -19.03 21.23 1.00
C ARG A 476 -18.69 21.97 -0.28
N VAL A 477 -17.57 21.61 -0.94
CA VAL A 477 -17.17 22.19 -2.23
C VAL A 477 -18.25 21.95 -3.29
N ARG A 478 -18.72 20.69 -3.47
CA ARG A 478 -19.81 20.36 -4.40
C ARG A 478 -21.08 21.18 -4.16
N ARG A 479 -21.47 21.37 -2.90
CA ARG A 479 -22.64 22.19 -2.54
C ARG A 479 -22.42 23.67 -2.85
N ALA A 480 -21.23 24.19 -2.58
CA ALA A 480 -20.90 25.58 -2.81
C ALA A 480 -20.89 25.91 -4.31
N VAL A 481 -20.19 25.12 -5.14
CA VAL A 481 -20.17 25.34 -6.60
C VAL A 481 -21.56 25.16 -7.22
N ARG A 482 -22.36 24.20 -6.72
CA ARG A 482 -23.74 24.02 -7.20
C ARG A 482 -24.64 25.19 -6.84
N ARG A 483 -24.48 25.76 -5.63
CA ARG A 483 -25.24 26.96 -5.23
C ARG A 483 -24.91 28.12 -6.15
N ILE A 484 -23.62 28.40 -6.37
CA ILE A 484 -23.17 29.47 -7.28
C ILE A 484 -23.73 29.27 -8.69
N ALA A 485 -23.66 28.05 -9.21
CA ALA A 485 -24.22 27.72 -10.52
C ALA A 485 -25.75 27.97 -10.59
N LEU A 486 -26.49 27.54 -9.56
CA LEU A 486 -27.94 27.75 -9.50
C LEU A 486 -28.31 29.24 -9.37
N ASP A 487 -27.55 30.02 -8.61
CA ASP A 487 -27.73 31.47 -8.48
C ASP A 487 -27.52 32.17 -9.84
N ASN A 488 -26.69 31.59 -10.71
CA ASN A 488 -26.46 32.03 -12.09
C ASN A 488 -27.42 31.39 -13.12
N GLY A 489 -28.40 30.59 -12.69
CA GLY A 489 -29.38 29.93 -13.57
C GLY A 489 -28.88 28.67 -14.28
N GLU A 490 -27.76 28.10 -13.85
CA GLU A 490 -27.14 26.91 -14.45
C GLU A 490 -27.54 25.62 -13.72
N GLY A 491 -27.82 24.56 -14.49
CA GLY A 491 -28.32 23.27 -14.00
C GLY A 491 -27.37 22.08 -14.17
N ALA A 492 -26.04 22.28 -14.06
CA ALA A 492 -25.04 21.24 -14.33
C ALA A 492 -24.77 20.31 -13.12
N PRO A 493 -24.28 19.07 -13.36
CA PRO A 493 -23.81 18.17 -12.31
C PRO A 493 -22.67 18.78 -11.47
N ALA A 494 -22.65 18.47 -10.17
CA ALA A 494 -21.69 19.09 -9.25
C ALA A 494 -20.22 18.81 -9.61
N ASP A 495 -19.90 17.63 -10.13
CA ASP A 495 -18.51 17.25 -10.43
C ASP A 495 -18.00 17.96 -11.70
N GLU A 496 -18.87 18.21 -12.68
CA GLU A 496 -18.55 19.06 -13.84
C GLU A 496 -18.31 20.51 -13.42
N LEU A 497 -19.14 21.04 -12.51
CA LEU A 497 -18.96 22.37 -11.95
C LEU A 497 -17.65 22.49 -11.17
N VAL A 498 -17.25 21.46 -10.43
CA VAL A 498 -15.95 21.41 -9.75
C VAL A 498 -14.80 21.44 -10.78
N ALA A 499 -14.87 20.63 -11.82
CA ALA A 499 -13.83 20.57 -12.85
C ALA A 499 -13.67 21.91 -13.59
N ARG A 500 -14.80 22.54 -13.95
CA ARG A 500 -14.82 23.89 -14.53
C ARG A 500 -14.19 24.92 -13.61
N ALA A 501 -14.55 24.89 -12.33
CA ALA A 501 -14.00 25.83 -11.35
C ALA A 501 -12.48 25.66 -11.15
N LEU A 502 -11.95 24.43 -11.24
CA LEU A 502 -10.50 24.20 -11.21
C LEU A 502 -9.78 24.74 -12.46
N ALA A 503 -10.40 24.64 -13.63
CA ALA A 503 -9.88 25.22 -14.88
C ALA A 503 -9.95 26.76 -14.89
N ARG A 504 -10.90 27.34 -14.14
CA ARG A 504 -11.17 28.78 -14.08
C ARG A 504 -11.07 29.29 -12.63
N PRO A 505 -9.87 29.62 -12.15
CA PRO A 505 -9.63 29.99 -10.75
C PRO A 505 -10.49 31.15 -10.24
N GLY A 506 -10.98 32.03 -11.13
CA GLY A 506 -11.91 33.10 -10.78
C GLY A 506 -13.20 32.61 -10.13
N GLU A 507 -13.74 31.47 -10.57
CA GLU A 507 -14.96 30.84 -10.01
C GLU A 507 -14.73 30.30 -8.59
N LEU A 508 -13.47 30.07 -8.19
CA LEU A 508 -13.11 29.60 -6.85
C LEU A 508 -13.00 30.73 -5.82
N SER A 509 -13.06 31.99 -6.25
CA SER A 509 -12.92 33.15 -5.35
C SER A 509 -14.09 33.29 -4.38
N GLU A 510 -15.28 32.87 -4.80
CA GLU A 510 -16.53 32.86 -4.03
C GLU A 510 -16.60 31.73 -3.00
N LEU A 511 -15.67 30.76 -3.05
CA LEU A 511 -15.62 29.65 -2.10
C LEU A 511 -14.97 30.08 -0.77
N GLY A 512 -15.55 29.60 0.33
CA GLY A 512 -15.05 29.80 1.67
C GLY A 512 -13.78 29.00 1.95
N THR A 513 -13.54 28.68 3.23
CA THR A 513 -12.37 27.92 3.67
C THR A 513 -12.27 26.53 3.02
N GLU A 514 -13.41 25.91 2.69
CA GLU A 514 -13.51 24.63 2.00
C GLU A 514 -12.90 24.65 0.59
N GLY A 515 -12.82 25.82 -0.05
CA GLY A 515 -12.19 25.99 -1.37
C GLY A 515 -10.68 26.17 -1.35
N ALA A 516 -10.01 26.13 -0.18
CA ALA A 516 -8.58 26.37 -0.07
C ALA A 516 -7.75 25.34 -0.87
N GLY A 517 -8.12 24.06 -0.81
CA GLY A 517 -7.48 22.98 -1.59
C GLY A 517 -7.70 23.15 -3.09
N ALA A 518 -8.93 23.46 -3.51
CA ALA A 518 -9.28 23.70 -4.90
C ALA A 518 -8.47 24.86 -5.52
N ARG A 519 -8.38 25.99 -4.79
CA ARG A 519 -7.57 27.15 -5.22
C ARG A 519 -6.09 26.80 -5.35
N ARG A 520 -5.56 25.89 -4.52
CA ARG A 520 -4.18 25.42 -4.63
C ARG A 520 -3.96 24.62 -5.91
N ILE A 521 -4.83 23.66 -6.21
CA ILE A 521 -4.76 22.86 -7.43
C ILE A 521 -4.85 23.75 -8.68
N ALA A 522 -5.79 24.70 -8.71
CA ALA A 522 -5.92 25.64 -9.81
C ALA A 522 -4.65 26.47 -10.02
N ARG A 523 -4.03 26.98 -8.93
CA ARG A 523 -2.74 27.69 -9.01
C ARG A 523 -1.60 26.82 -9.53
N MET A 524 -1.57 25.53 -9.16
CA MET A 524 -0.57 24.59 -9.67
C MET A 524 -0.76 24.35 -11.17
N LEU A 525 -2.01 24.15 -11.62
CA LEU A 525 -2.35 24.00 -13.04
C LEU A 525 -1.91 25.23 -13.85
N ASP A 526 -2.25 26.44 -13.38
CA ASP A 526 -1.86 27.68 -14.07
C ASP A 526 -0.34 27.87 -14.12
N ALA A 527 0.37 27.48 -13.05
CA ALA A 527 1.84 27.52 -13.01
C ALA A 527 2.45 26.56 -14.02
N ALA A 528 1.89 25.36 -14.15
CA ALA A 528 2.31 24.40 -15.15
C ALA A 528 2.09 24.91 -16.58
N THR A 529 0.89 25.44 -16.86
CA THR A 529 0.55 26.03 -18.16
C THR A 529 1.47 27.21 -18.49
N ALA A 530 1.76 28.08 -17.53
CA ALA A 530 2.68 29.20 -17.72
C ALA A 530 4.13 28.76 -17.97
N ALA A 531 4.62 27.75 -17.23
CA ALA A 531 5.96 27.22 -17.42
C ALA A 531 6.13 26.56 -18.80
N LEU A 532 5.11 25.84 -19.27
CA LEU A 532 5.09 25.23 -20.61
C LEU A 532 5.11 26.24 -21.77
N ALA A 533 4.71 27.49 -21.51
CA ALA A 533 4.74 28.56 -22.52
C ALA A 533 6.14 29.17 -22.71
N ALA A 534 7.10 28.86 -21.83
CA ALA A 534 8.47 29.34 -21.97
C ALA A 534 9.24 28.57 -23.06
N GLU A 535 10.12 29.27 -23.78
CA GLU A 535 11.01 28.63 -24.75
C GLU A 535 11.94 27.63 -24.05
N ALA A 536 12.06 26.42 -24.62
CA ALA A 536 12.88 25.33 -24.08
C ALA A 536 12.52 24.85 -22.66
N ALA A 537 11.27 25.03 -22.22
CA ALA A 537 10.79 24.54 -20.93
C ALA A 537 11.04 23.03 -20.76
N THR A 538 11.79 22.65 -19.73
CA THR A 538 12.03 21.25 -19.41
C THR A 538 10.92 20.68 -18.53
N PRO A 539 10.72 19.34 -18.50
CA PRO A 539 9.78 18.72 -17.56
C PRO A 539 10.07 19.08 -16.10
N GLN A 540 11.35 19.25 -15.75
CA GLN A 540 11.78 19.65 -14.41
C GLN A 540 11.32 21.07 -14.06
N ASP A 541 11.43 22.03 -14.99
CA ASP A 541 11.01 23.42 -14.77
C ASP A 541 9.51 23.51 -14.47
N VAL A 542 8.71 22.76 -15.23
CA VAL A 542 7.25 22.72 -15.06
C VAL A 542 6.87 22.07 -13.72
N LEU A 543 7.51 20.96 -13.35
CA LEU A 543 7.31 20.31 -12.05
C LEU A 543 7.72 21.21 -10.89
N TRP A 544 8.82 21.94 -11.02
CA TRP A 544 9.28 22.89 -10.01
C TRP A 544 8.29 24.04 -9.83
N ALA A 545 7.77 24.60 -10.93
CA ALA A 545 6.75 25.65 -10.89
C ALA A 545 5.47 25.19 -10.17
N MET A 546 5.01 23.96 -10.43
CA MET A 546 3.88 23.37 -9.70
C MET A 546 4.20 23.18 -8.21
N TRP A 547 5.37 22.63 -7.91
CA TRP A 547 5.80 22.35 -6.53
C TRP A 547 5.86 23.64 -5.69
N GLU A 548 6.44 24.71 -6.23
CA GLU A 548 6.50 26.01 -5.55
C GLU A 548 5.09 26.55 -5.24
N ARG A 549 4.16 26.46 -6.20
CA ARG A 549 2.79 26.97 -6.05
C ARG A 549 1.88 26.10 -5.18
N SER A 550 2.27 24.86 -4.91
CA SER A 550 1.57 23.98 -3.97
C SER A 550 1.60 24.52 -2.53
N ALA A 551 2.71 25.18 -2.14
CA ALA A 551 2.96 25.67 -0.79
C ALA A 551 2.79 24.62 0.33
N VAL A 552 3.02 23.33 0.04
CA VAL A 552 2.91 22.25 1.04
C VAL A 552 4.25 21.88 1.70
N ALA A 553 5.38 22.27 1.09
CA ALA A 553 6.74 21.89 1.50
C ALA A 553 7.01 22.12 3.00
N ASP A 554 6.72 23.31 3.53
CA ASP A 554 6.96 23.63 4.94
C ASP A 554 6.05 22.87 5.91
N THR A 555 4.84 22.54 5.47
CA THR A 555 3.90 21.75 6.27
C THR A 555 4.35 20.31 6.34
N TRP A 556 4.73 19.72 5.19
CA TRP A 556 5.26 18.37 5.14
C TRP A 556 6.59 18.25 5.88
N ARG A 557 7.50 19.21 5.74
CA ARG A 557 8.77 19.22 6.48
C ARG A 557 8.57 19.25 7.98
N ARG A 558 7.68 20.13 8.49
CA ARG A 558 7.38 20.19 9.94
C ARG A 558 6.72 18.90 10.43
N ALA A 559 5.82 18.31 9.65
CA ALA A 559 5.21 17.03 9.98
C ALA A 559 6.25 15.90 10.03
N ALA A 560 7.14 15.82 9.03
CA ALA A 560 8.23 14.84 8.97
C ALA A 560 9.14 14.93 10.21
N LEU A 561 9.57 16.14 10.56
CA LEU A 561 10.42 16.40 11.74
C LEU A 561 9.70 16.13 13.07
N ALA A 562 8.37 16.26 13.13
CA ALA A 562 7.59 15.94 14.33
C ALA A 562 7.45 14.42 14.56
N GLY A 563 7.72 13.60 13.54
CA GLY A 563 7.66 12.13 13.61
C GLY A 563 6.24 11.55 13.68
N GLY A 564 6.15 10.26 14.02
CA GLY A 564 4.89 9.51 14.03
C GLY A 564 4.37 9.13 12.64
N ARG A 565 3.13 8.63 12.55
CA ARG A 565 2.55 8.14 11.28
C ARG A 565 2.40 9.24 10.24
N VAL A 566 1.95 10.42 10.66
CA VAL A 566 1.80 11.59 9.78
C VAL A 566 3.16 12.09 9.31
N GLY A 567 4.16 12.12 10.20
CA GLY A 567 5.52 12.49 9.83
C GLY A 567 6.17 11.51 8.85
N ALA A 568 6.05 10.20 9.09
CA ALA A 568 6.58 9.18 8.16
C ALA A 568 5.94 9.28 6.76
N ARG A 569 4.64 9.62 6.69
CA ARG A 569 3.99 9.86 5.40
C ARG A 569 4.53 11.11 4.72
N ALA A 570 4.64 12.23 5.45
CA ALA A 570 5.17 13.47 4.91
C ALA A 570 6.63 13.35 4.44
N ASP A 571 7.45 12.57 5.14
CA ASP A 571 8.83 12.25 4.77
C ASP A 571 8.88 11.49 3.43
N ARG A 572 8.05 10.46 3.28
CA ARG A 572 7.91 9.71 2.03
C ARG A 572 7.42 10.58 0.87
N ASP A 573 6.42 11.42 1.12
CA ASP A 573 5.85 12.31 0.09
C ASP A 573 6.90 13.33 -0.39
N LEU A 574 7.75 13.85 0.51
CA LEU A 574 8.89 14.70 0.16
C LEU A 574 9.96 13.96 -0.65
N ASP A 575 10.33 12.75 -0.22
CA ASP A 575 11.29 11.90 -0.94
C ASP A 575 10.81 11.59 -2.36
N ALA A 576 9.52 11.28 -2.54
CA ALA A 576 8.93 10.99 -3.84
C ALA A 576 8.96 12.22 -4.77
N VAL A 577 8.69 13.42 -4.23
CA VAL A 577 8.80 14.68 -4.99
C VAL A 577 10.24 14.96 -5.42
N ILE A 578 11.22 14.75 -4.54
CA ILE A 578 12.64 14.90 -4.88
C ILE A 578 13.03 13.89 -5.96
N ALA A 579 12.58 12.64 -5.85
CA ALA A 579 12.85 11.61 -6.83
C ALA A 579 12.27 11.94 -8.22
N VAL A 580 11.04 12.47 -8.32
CA VAL A 580 10.46 12.84 -9.63
C VAL A 580 11.13 14.05 -10.25
N LEU A 581 11.57 15.03 -9.43
CA LEU A 581 12.35 16.17 -9.94
C LEU A 581 13.72 15.73 -10.48
N ALA A 582 14.40 14.82 -9.77
CA ALA A 582 15.65 14.23 -10.25
C ALA A 582 15.45 13.40 -11.53
N ALA A 583 14.39 12.59 -11.59
CA ALA A 583 14.05 11.82 -12.78
C ALA A 583 13.72 12.72 -13.99
N ALA A 584 13.06 13.86 -13.76
CA ALA A 584 12.77 14.84 -14.79
C ALA A 584 14.04 15.53 -15.33
N ALA A 585 14.99 15.84 -14.44
CA ALA A 585 16.30 16.38 -14.81
C ALA A 585 17.08 15.39 -15.69
N ASP A 586 17.23 14.15 -15.21
CA ASP A 586 17.92 13.08 -15.94
C ASP A 586 17.26 12.81 -17.31
N PHE A 587 15.93 12.89 -17.39
CA PHE A 587 15.20 12.72 -18.65
C PHE A 587 15.49 13.84 -19.64
N ALA A 588 15.51 15.10 -19.18
CA ALA A 588 15.80 16.26 -20.01
C ALA A 588 17.25 16.23 -20.54
N ASP A 589 18.20 15.88 -19.68
CA ASP A 589 19.63 15.76 -20.03
C ASP A 589 19.88 14.66 -21.08
N ARG A 590 19.19 13.52 -20.94
CA ARG A 590 19.33 12.38 -21.86
C ARG A 590 18.54 12.55 -23.16
N ARG A 591 17.46 13.33 -23.16
CA ARG A 591 16.56 13.51 -24.32
C ARG A 591 16.23 14.98 -24.56
N PRO A 592 17.20 15.78 -25.03
CA PRO A 592 16.97 17.19 -25.33
C PRO A 592 15.82 17.37 -26.33
N GLY A 593 14.90 18.28 -26.04
CA GLY A 593 13.77 18.61 -26.93
C GLY A 593 12.51 17.74 -26.76
N ILE A 594 12.54 16.70 -25.91
CA ILE A 594 11.31 15.93 -25.58
C ILE A 594 10.52 16.66 -24.49
N GLY A 595 9.25 16.98 -24.78
CA GLY A 595 8.38 17.78 -23.92
C GLY A 595 7.81 17.07 -22.68
N ALA A 596 7.20 17.84 -21.80
CA ALA A 596 6.75 17.37 -20.48
C ALA A 596 5.62 16.33 -20.50
N ALA A 597 4.77 16.31 -21.52
CA ALA A 597 3.75 15.27 -21.70
C ALA A 597 4.39 13.89 -21.91
N ALA A 598 5.41 13.81 -22.77
CA ALA A 598 6.14 12.58 -23.02
C ALA A 598 6.92 12.10 -21.79
N PHE A 599 7.39 13.00 -20.93
CA PHE A 599 7.94 12.64 -19.62
C PHE A 599 6.86 12.00 -18.71
N ALA A 600 5.67 12.60 -18.62
CA ALA A 600 4.57 12.05 -17.83
C ALA A 600 4.17 10.65 -18.30
N ASP A 601 4.12 10.44 -19.62
CA ASP A 601 3.80 9.14 -20.22
C ASP A 601 4.93 8.14 -20.06
N HIS A 602 6.19 8.57 -20.17
CA HIS A 602 7.34 7.74 -19.87
C HIS A 602 7.29 7.22 -18.43
N LEU A 603 7.01 8.10 -17.45
CA LEU A 603 7.00 7.71 -16.03
C LEU A 603 5.77 6.88 -15.65
N ALA A 604 4.60 7.17 -16.23
CA ALA A 604 3.39 6.38 -16.01
C ALA A 604 3.44 5.00 -16.70
N GLY A 605 4.22 4.86 -17.77
CA GLY A 605 4.44 3.59 -18.47
C GLY A 605 5.47 2.69 -17.78
N GLN A 606 6.11 3.13 -16.69
CA GLN A 606 7.03 2.30 -15.92
C GLN A 606 6.26 1.36 -15.00
N ASP A 607 6.33 0.08 -15.33
CA ASP A 607 5.74 -1.01 -14.55
C ASP A 607 6.62 -1.40 -13.34
N VAL A 608 7.88 -0.98 -13.31
CA VAL A 608 8.90 -1.40 -12.34
C VAL A 608 9.49 -0.18 -11.64
N ALA A 609 9.62 -0.24 -10.32
CA ALA A 609 10.29 0.79 -9.54
C ALA A 609 11.74 0.96 -9.99
N ALA A 610 12.14 2.20 -10.27
CA ALA A 610 13.51 2.53 -10.61
C ALA A 610 14.39 2.55 -9.34
N ASP A 611 15.60 2.00 -9.45
CA ASP A 611 16.63 2.11 -8.41
C ASP A 611 16.95 3.59 -8.14
N THR A 612 16.43 4.14 -7.03
CA THR A 612 16.63 5.55 -6.73
C THR A 612 18.07 5.80 -6.26
N ILE A 613 18.77 6.74 -6.90
CA ILE A 613 20.16 7.14 -6.56
C ILE A 613 20.19 8.08 -5.33
N VAL A 614 19.05 8.66 -4.96
CA VAL A 614 18.93 9.65 -3.88
C VAL A 614 19.28 8.99 -2.54
N THR A 615 20.32 9.51 -1.90
CA THR A 615 20.73 9.09 -0.57
C THR A 615 19.69 9.59 0.42
N ARG A 616 18.71 8.74 0.77
CA ARG A 616 17.70 9.07 1.79
C ARG A 616 18.40 9.50 3.08
N GLY A 617 17.85 10.54 3.72
CA GLY A 617 18.43 11.18 4.90
C GLY A 617 18.87 10.17 5.95
N ALA A 618 20.09 10.36 6.48
CA ALA A 618 20.72 9.45 7.42
C ALA A 618 20.04 9.49 8.80
N ASP A 619 18.86 8.90 8.92
CA ASP A 619 18.23 8.67 10.22
C ASP A 619 18.73 7.33 10.79
N ARG A 620 19.81 7.40 11.59
CA ARG A 620 20.74 6.29 11.84
C ARG A 620 20.35 5.33 12.95
N ASP A 621 19.22 5.52 13.64
CA ASP A 621 18.81 4.64 14.75
C ASP A 621 17.41 4.04 14.55
N ARG A 622 17.30 3.10 13.62
CA ARG A 622 16.06 2.39 13.29
C ARG A 622 16.30 0.88 13.17
N VAL A 623 15.28 0.10 13.52
CA VAL A 623 15.29 -1.36 13.32
C VAL A 623 15.23 -1.67 11.83
N SER A 624 16.10 -2.55 11.36
CA SER A 624 16.11 -2.99 9.97
C SER A 624 15.17 -4.17 9.76
N ILE A 625 14.27 -4.10 8.78
CA ILE A 625 13.47 -5.25 8.32
C ILE A 625 13.91 -5.59 6.91
N LEU A 626 14.47 -6.78 6.72
CA LEU A 626 15.22 -7.15 5.53
C LEU A 626 14.92 -8.59 5.11
N THR A 627 15.22 -8.91 3.86
CA THR A 627 15.40 -10.29 3.42
C THR A 627 16.83 -10.77 3.73
N PRO A 628 17.10 -12.09 3.76
CA PRO A 628 18.46 -12.61 3.94
C PRO A 628 19.45 -12.06 2.90
N HIS A 629 18.99 -11.86 1.66
CA HIS A 629 19.73 -11.21 0.58
C HIS A 629 20.24 -9.82 0.96
N ALA A 630 19.36 -8.96 1.50
CA ALA A 630 19.70 -7.61 1.92
C ALA A 630 20.46 -7.55 3.26
N ALA A 631 20.46 -8.65 4.02
CA ALA A 631 21.20 -8.79 5.27
C ALA A 631 22.64 -9.26 5.08
N ALA A 632 23.00 -9.78 3.90
CA ALA A 632 24.36 -10.16 3.56
C ALA A 632 25.34 -8.98 3.76
N GLY A 633 26.56 -9.28 4.21
CA GLY A 633 27.57 -8.27 4.56
C GLY A 633 27.29 -7.42 5.82
N ARG A 634 26.14 -7.58 6.49
CA ARG A 634 25.77 -6.80 7.70
C ARG A 634 25.83 -7.65 8.97
N SER A 635 25.73 -6.99 10.13
CA SER A 635 25.59 -7.67 11.43
C SER A 635 24.92 -6.77 12.47
N TRP A 636 24.26 -7.40 13.44
CA TRP A 636 23.47 -6.77 14.50
C TRP A 636 23.73 -7.46 15.84
N GLU A 637 23.42 -6.80 16.95
CA GLU A 637 23.47 -7.43 18.28
C GLU A 637 22.37 -8.49 18.41
N ILE A 638 21.16 -8.19 17.94
CA ILE A 638 20.02 -9.12 17.99
C ILE A 638 19.39 -9.26 16.60
N VAL A 639 19.10 -10.50 16.21
CA VAL A 639 18.44 -10.82 14.95
C VAL A 639 17.19 -11.66 15.21
N PHE A 640 16.06 -11.27 14.64
CA PHE A 640 14.82 -12.03 14.64
C PHE A 640 14.63 -12.64 13.26
N VAL A 641 14.52 -13.97 13.15
CA VAL A 641 14.23 -14.67 11.89
C VAL A 641 12.78 -15.13 11.96
N ALA A 642 11.89 -14.40 11.29
CA ALA A 642 10.45 -14.56 11.43
C ALA A 642 9.80 -15.29 10.26
N GLY A 643 8.73 -16.02 10.55
CA GLY A 643 7.93 -16.74 9.56
C GLY A 643 8.65 -17.94 8.97
N VAL A 644 9.39 -18.71 9.78
CA VAL A 644 10.05 -19.95 9.35
C VAL A 644 9.02 -21.09 9.32
N GLN A 645 8.14 -21.03 8.31
CA GLN A 645 6.97 -21.91 8.13
C GLN A 645 7.20 -22.98 7.07
N GLU A 646 6.52 -24.11 7.22
CA GLU A 646 6.45 -25.12 6.17
C GLU A 646 5.86 -24.51 4.90
N GLY A 647 6.49 -24.77 3.74
CA GLY A 647 6.10 -24.19 2.45
C GLY A 647 6.43 -22.70 2.25
N ALA A 648 6.90 -21.99 3.28
CA ALA A 648 7.37 -20.61 3.16
C ALA A 648 8.89 -20.46 3.29
N TRP A 649 9.51 -21.21 4.22
CA TRP A 649 10.97 -21.27 4.37
C TRP A 649 11.37 -22.65 4.94
N PRO A 650 11.90 -23.56 4.12
CA PRO A 650 12.30 -23.37 2.71
C PRO A 650 11.14 -23.24 1.73
N ASP A 651 11.25 -22.32 0.78
CA ASP A 651 10.38 -22.29 -0.41
C ASP A 651 10.94 -23.26 -1.45
N LEU A 652 10.37 -24.47 -1.49
CA LEU A 652 10.82 -25.56 -2.38
C LEU A 652 10.08 -25.60 -3.72
N ARG A 653 9.24 -24.61 -4.01
CA ARG A 653 8.52 -24.55 -5.27
C ARG A 653 9.52 -24.26 -6.39
N LEU A 654 9.51 -25.13 -7.40
CA LEU A 654 10.20 -24.86 -8.65
C LEU A 654 9.48 -23.71 -9.35
N ARG A 655 10.20 -22.63 -9.63
CA ARG A 655 9.67 -21.53 -10.44
C ARG A 655 9.82 -21.94 -11.89
N GLY A 656 8.79 -22.59 -12.45
CA GLY A 656 8.76 -22.87 -13.88
C GLY A 656 8.81 -21.58 -14.68
N SER A 657 9.65 -21.56 -15.71
CA SER A 657 9.77 -20.52 -16.72
C SER A 657 9.22 -21.11 -18.03
N LEU A 658 8.24 -20.45 -18.67
CA LEU A 658 7.76 -20.78 -20.01
C LEU A 658 8.90 -20.83 -21.05
N LEU A 659 9.87 -19.93 -20.92
CA LEU A 659 11.02 -19.75 -21.80
C LEU A 659 12.25 -20.56 -21.33
N GLY A 660 12.23 -21.12 -20.13
CA GLY A 660 13.28 -21.97 -19.56
C GLY A 660 14.65 -21.30 -19.37
N SER A 661 14.73 -20.15 -18.69
CA SER A 661 16.03 -19.52 -18.40
C SER A 661 16.95 -20.41 -17.53
N GLU A 662 16.38 -21.17 -16.59
CA GLU A 662 17.13 -22.16 -15.79
C GLU A 662 17.65 -23.32 -16.65
N ASP A 663 16.85 -23.78 -17.62
CA ASP A 663 17.23 -24.86 -18.55
C ASP A 663 18.39 -24.44 -19.46
N LEU A 664 18.44 -23.15 -19.84
CA LEU A 664 19.57 -22.58 -20.60
C LEU A 664 20.86 -22.70 -19.79
N LEU A 665 20.82 -22.34 -18.51
CA LEU A 665 21.98 -22.45 -17.62
C LEU A 665 22.41 -23.89 -17.39
N ASP A 666 21.47 -24.82 -17.30
CA ASP A 666 21.74 -26.26 -17.20
C ASP A 666 22.38 -26.80 -18.48
N ALA A 667 21.92 -26.35 -19.65
CA ALA A 667 22.50 -26.68 -20.96
C ALA A 667 23.98 -26.27 -21.03
N LEU A 668 24.26 -25.01 -20.69
CA LEU A 668 25.62 -24.45 -20.72
C LEU A 668 26.57 -25.14 -19.75
N ALA A 669 26.07 -25.55 -18.59
CA ALA A 669 26.86 -26.24 -17.58
C ALA A 669 26.95 -27.77 -17.80
N GLY A 670 26.33 -28.31 -18.86
CA GLY A 670 26.27 -29.74 -19.13
C GLY A 670 25.57 -30.55 -18.02
N ARG A 671 24.61 -29.94 -17.30
CA ARG A 671 23.93 -30.57 -16.17
C ARG A 671 22.77 -31.45 -16.63
N GLU A 672 22.48 -32.47 -15.82
CA GLU A 672 21.32 -33.34 -16.03
C GLU A 672 20.03 -32.55 -15.77
N ARG A 673 19.19 -32.41 -16.81
CA ARG A 673 17.89 -31.73 -16.77
C ARG A 673 16.84 -32.59 -16.07
N SER A 674 16.94 -32.71 -14.75
CA SER A 674 15.95 -33.44 -13.95
C SER A 674 15.32 -32.55 -12.89
N ILE A 675 14.01 -32.73 -12.68
CA ILE A 675 13.24 -32.08 -11.61
C ILE A 675 13.92 -32.28 -10.24
N ARG A 676 14.52 -33.45 -10.02
CA ARG A 676 15.24 -33.77 -8.77
C ARG A 676 16.49 -32.91 -8.58
N ALA A 677 17.28 -32.71 -9.63
CA ALA A 677 18.47 -31.87 -9.59
C ALA A 677 18.09 -30.40 -9.30
N ALA A 678 17.07 -29.87 -10.00
CA ALA A 678 16.55 -28.53 -9.77
C ALA A 678 16.06 -28.33 -8.33
N GLN A 679 15.26 -29.27 -7.80
CA GLN A 679 14.80 -29.23 -6.40
C GLN A 679 15.96 -29.26 -5.41
N GLN A 680 17.03 -29.98 -5.71
CA GLN A 680 18.22 -30.05 -4.85
C GLN A 680 18.97 -28.71 -4.82
N VAL A 681 19.12 -28.03 -5.97
CA VAL A 681 19.71 -26.70 -6.04
C VAL A 681 18.89 -25.70 -5.21
N VAL A 682 17.56 -25.68 -5.39
CA VAL A 682 16.67 -24.82 -4.59
C VAL A 682 16.80 -25.10 -3.09
N ARG A 683 16.86 -26.36 -2.67
CA ARG A 683 17.09 -26.73 -1.26
C ARG A 683 18.41 -26.20 -0.72
N HIS A 684 19.49 -26.30 -1.50
CA HIS A 684 20.78 -25.77 -1.09
C HIS A 684 20.72 -24.24 -0.94
N ASP A 685 20.09 -23.54 -1.88
CA ASP A 685 19.98 -22.09 -1.85
C ASP A 685 19.11 -21.60 -0.67
N GLU A 686 17.98 -22.26 -0.38
CA GLU A 686 17.17 -21.95 0.79
C GLU A 686 17.94 -22.16 2.11
N ALA A 687 18.77 -23.22 2.17
CA ALA A 687 19.63 -23.47 3.33
C ALA A 687 20.75 -22.43 3.47
N ARG A 688 21.31 -21.92 2.36
CA ARG A 688 22.27 -20.78 2.36
C ARG A 688 21.63 -19.51 2.89
N LEU A 689 20.40 -19.20 2.47
CA LEU A 689 19.66 -18.04 2.97
C LEU A 689 19.44 -18.14 4.48
N PHE A 690 19.09 -19.33 4.98
CA PHE A 690 18.90 -19.54 6.41
C PHE A 690 20.23 -19.46 7.18
N HIS A 691 21.30 -20.07 6.67
CA HIS A 691 22.67 -19.94 7.19
C HIS A 691 23.11 -18.47 7.31
N VAL A 692 22.89 -17.68 6.25
CA VAL A 692 23.21 -16.25 6.28
C VAL A 692 22.39 -15.53 7.33
N ALA A 693 21.08 -15.78 7.42
CA ALA A 693 20.19 -15.15 8.39
C ALA A 693 20.62 -15.38 9.85
N LEU A 694 20.95 -16.62 10.21
CA LEU A 694 21.36 -16.99 11.57
C LEU A 694 22.69 -16.33 11.99
N THR A 695 23.61 -16.19 11.04
CA THR A 695 25.00 -15.80 11.31
C THR A 695 25.23 -14.28 11.30
N ARG A 696 24.16 -13.49 11.19
CA ARG A 696 24.24 -12.02 11.25
C ARG A 696 24.26 -11.47 12.68
N THR A 697 23.95 -12.28 13.69
CA THR A 697 23.92 -11.84 15.09
C THR A 697 25.30 -11.82 15.75
N ARG A 698 25.48 -10.96 16.76
CA ARG A 698 26.64 -10.90 17.66
C ARG A 698 26.33 -11.34 19.09
N ARG A 699 25.05 -11.44 19.46
CA ARG A 699 24.62 -11.82 20.82
C ARG A 699 23.53 -12.88 20.81
N ARG A 700 22.40 -12.60 20.14
CA ARG A 700 21.20 -13.45 20.20
C ARG A 700 20.48 -13.55 18.87
N VAL A 701 19.95 -14.74 18.56
CA VAL A 701 18.99 -14.94 17.46
C VAL A 701 17.69 -15.53 17.98
N ASP A 702 16.57 -14.94 17.60
CA ASP A 702 15.22 -15.42 17.89
C ASP A 702 14.59 -15.91 16.58
N ILE A 703 14.26 -17.19 16.50
CA ILE A 703 13.65 -17.82 15.33
C ILE A 703 12.18 -18.10 15.66
N SER A 704 11.26 -17.70 14.78
CA SER A 704 9.83 -17.84 15.04
C SER A 704 9.04 -18.48 13.90
N ALA A 705 8.01 -19.20 14.32
CA ALA A 705 7.04 -19.89 13.48
C ALA A 705 5.62 -19.74 14.06
N VAL A 706 4.60 -20.00 13.24
CA VAL A 706 3.19 -20.06 13.64
C VAL A 706 2.69 -21.49 13.51
N ARG A 707 1.82 -21.90 14.43
CA ARG A 707 1.09 -23.17 14.39
C ARG A 707 -0.39 -22.93 14.71
N ASP A 708 -1.25 -23.17 13.74
CA ASP A 708 -2.71 -23.19 13.89
C ASP A 708 -3.33 -24.30 13.02
N GLY A 709 -4.60 -24.17 12.62
CA GLY A 709 -5.27 -25.19 11.80
C GLY A 709 -4.80 -25.23 10.34
N ASP A 710 -4.24 -24.13 9.84
CA ASP A 710 -3.84 -23.95 8.45
C ASP A 710 -2.30 -23.86 8.30
N ASP A 711 -1.60 -23.36 9.33
CA ASP A 711 -0.16 -23.14 9.34
C ASP A 711 0.61 -24.16 10.19
N MET A 712 1.75 -24.64 9.67
CA MET A 712 2.68 -25.54 10.37
C MET A 712 4.11 -24.97 10.41
N PRO A 713 4.85 -25.14 11.53
CA PRO A 713 6.26 -24.76 11.62
C PRO A 713 7.16 -25.55 10.66
N SER A 714 8.21 -24.90 10.15
CA SER A 714 9.20 -25.53 9.26
C SER A 714 10.08 -26.57 9.97
N PRO A 715 10.51 -27.65 9.27
CA PRO A 715 11.53 -28.58 9.73
C PRO A 715 12.87 -27.93 10.07
N TYR A 716 13.16 -26.73 9.59
CA TYR A 716 14.35 -25.97 10.00
C TYR A 716 14.38 -25.70 11.51
N LEU A 717 13.23 -25.61 12.19
CA LEU A 717 13.21 -25.49 13.63
C LEU A 717 13.74 -26.75 14.32
N ASP A 718 13.50 -27.94 13.77
CA ASP A 718 14.03 -29.23 14.26
C ASP A 718 15.53 -29.37 14.02
N VAL A 719 16.03 -28.80 12.93
CA VAL A 719 17.48 -28.75 12.66
C VAL A 719 18.20 -27.87 13.70
N ILE A 720 17.60 -26.73 14.05
CA ILE A 720 18.18 -25.79 15.02
C ILE A 720 18.04 -26.28 16.46
N ALA A 721 16.82 -26.67 16.84
CA ALA A 721 16.46 -27.17 18.15
C ALA A 721 15.78 -28.54 18.01
N PRO A 722 16.59 -29.63 17.97
CA PRO A 722 16.09 -30.99 17.87
C PRO A 722 15.08 -31.30 18.97
N PRO A 723 13.95 -31.94 18.63
CA PRO A 723 12.93 -32.27 19.60
C PRO A 723 13.45 -33.33 20.58
N VAL A 724 12.94 -33.29 21.81
CA VAL A 724 13.24 -34.32 22.80
C VAL A 724 12.44 -35.57 22.40
N VAL A 725 13.15 -36.67 22.17
CA VAL A 725 12.54 -37.98 21.92
C VAL A 725 12.45 -38.70 23.26
N ALA A 726 11.23 -39.01 23.69
CA ALA A 726 10.99 -39.78 24.90
C ALA A 726 11.49 -41.23 24.72
N PRO A 727 11.77 -41.97 25.82
CA PRO A 727 12.30 -43.34 25.74
C PRO A 727 11.40 -44.33 24.99
N ASP A 728 10.10 -44.03 24.86
CA ASP A 728 9.10 -44.81 24.12
C ASP A 728 9.04 -44.46 22.62
N GLY A 729 9.90 -43.53 22.16
CA GLY A 729 9.96 -43.06 20.77
C GLY A 729 9.01 -41.89 20.46
N ALA A 730 8.23 -41.40 21.42
CA ALA A 730 7.36 -40.25 21.21
C ALA A 730 8.18 -38.95 21.09
N VAL A 731 7.94 -38.20 20.02
CA VAL A 731 8.57 -36.89 19.80
C VAL A 731 7.73 -35.83 20.51
N THR A 732 8.32 -35.12 21.47
CA THR A 732 7.60 -34.05 22.17
C THR A 732 7.31 -32.89 21.22
N GLU A 733 6.04 -32.52 21.08
CA GLU A 733 5.66 -31.35 20.30
C GLU A 733 6.16 -30.06 20.98
N ARG A 734 6.67 -29.10 20.19
CA ARG A 734 7.12 -27.81 20.76
C ARG A 734 5.94 -27.06 21.40
N PRO A 735 6.10 -26.53 22.62
CA PRO A 735 5.05 -25.74 23.25
C PRO A 735 4.85 -24.41 22.53
N LEU A 736 3.63 -23.88 22.60
CA LEU A 736 3.34 -22.53 22.14
C LEU A 736 3.95 -21.52 23.10
N THR A 737 4.53 -20.45 22.54
CA THR A 737 5.15 -19.36 23.27
C THR A 737 4.06 -18.39 23.73
N GLU A 738 4.00 -18.13 25.03
CA GLU A 738 3.08 -17.14 25.56
C GLU A 738 3.59 -15.72 25.26
N VAL A 739 2.71 -14.89 24.70
CA VAL A 739 3.03 -13.49 24.39
C VAL A 739 2.57 -12.63 25.57
N ALA A 740 3.54 -12.01 26.25
CA ALA A 740 3.27 -11.06 27.31
C ALA A 740 2.53 -9.81 26.79
N THR A 741 1.96 -9.03 27.71
CA THR A 741 1.40 -7.72 27.33
C THR A 741 2.52 -6.83 26.79
N PRO A 742 2.37 -6.24 25.58
CA PRO A 742 3.41 -5.42 24.99
C PRO A 742 3.82 -4.26 25.89
N LEU A 743 5.12 -3.97 25.95
CA LEU A 743 5.70 -2.85 26.71
C LEU A 743 5.41 -1.49 26.06
N THR A 744 4.16 -1.22 25.72
CA THR A 744 3.64 0.06 25.23
C THR A 744 2.84 0.74 26.35
N LEU A 745 2.71 2.07 26.32
CA LEU A 745 1.90 2.78 27.32
C LEU A 745 0.47 2.26 27.37
N VAL A 746 -0.13 2.00 26.21
CA VAL A 746 -1.49 1.43 26.10
C VAL A 746 -1.54 0.03 26.70
N GLY A 747 -0.56 -0.83 26.39
CA GLY A 747 -0.48 -2.19 26.93
C GLY A 747 -0.31 -2.20 28.44
N VAL A 748 0.60 -1.39 28.97
CA VAL A 748 0.84 -1.24 30.41
C VAL A 748 -0.42 -0.73 31.12
N VAL A 749 -1.04 0.34 30.62
CA VAL A 749 -2.30 0.86 31.19
C VAL A 749 -3.41 -0.19 31.15
N ALA A 750 -3.55 -0.94 30.05
CA ALA A 750 -4.56 -2.00 29.95
C ALA A 750 -4.33 -3.13 30.96
N ALA A 751 -3.08 -3.57 31.15
CA ALA A 751 -2.73 -4.58 32.14
C ALA A 751 -2.97 -4.09 33.57
N LEU A 752 -2.56 -2.86 33.89
CA LEU A 752 -2.79 -2.24 35.19
C LEU A 752 -4.28 -2.09 35.48
N ARG A 753 -5.07 -1.58 34.52
CA ARG A 753 -6.53 -1.46 34.63
C ARG A 753 -7.19 -2.81 34.91
N ARG A 754 -6.85 -3.84 34.13
CA ARG A 754 -7.38 -5.19 34.33
C ARG A 754 -7.08 -5.72 35.73
N ALA A 755 -5.87 -5.47 36.23
CA ALA A 755 -5.45 -5.97 37.54
C ALA A 755 -6.14 -5.22 38.70
N VAL A 756 -6.35 -3.90 38.59
CA VAL A 756 -7.05 -3.13 39.63
C VAL A 756 -8.57 -3.33 39.61
N THR A 757 -9.17 -3.67 38.46
CA THR A 757 -10.61 -3.98 38.35
C THR A 757 -10.92 -5.46 38.51
N ALA A 758 -9.91 -6.32 38.70
CA ALA A 758 -10.14 -7.73 39.00
C ALA A 758 -10.93 -7.83 40.31
N PRO A 759 -11.96 -8.71 40.40
CA PRO A 759 -12.75 -8.87 41.61
C PRO A 759 -11.82 -9.13 42.80
N ALA A 760 -11.99 -8.39 43.89
CA ALA A 760 -11.22 -8.60 45.10
C ALA A 760 -11.55 -9.99 45.66
N ASP A 761 -10.61 -10.94 45.57
CA ASP A 761 -10.74 -12.21 46.27
C ASP A 761 -10.46 -11.96 47.77
N ALA A 762 -11.48 -12.13 48.61
CA ALA A 762 -11.36 -11.98 50.05
C ALA A 762 -10.35 -12.98 50.66
N ARG A 763 -10.02 -14.07 49.94
CA ARG A 763 -9.02 -15.07 50.30
C ARG A 763 -7.64 -14.81 49.68
N ALA A 764 -7.47 -13.75 48.89
CA ALA A 764 -6.19 -13.39 48.29
C ALA A 764 -5.10 -13.24 49.35
N ALA A 765 -3.91 -13.74 49.02
CA ALA A 765 -2.76 -13.67 49.91
C ALA A 765 -2.36 -12.19 50.16
N PRO A 766 -1.75 -11.83 51.31
CA PRO A 766 -1.26 -10.48 51.55
C PRO A 766 -0.35 -9.93 50.44
N ALA A 767 0.43 -10.79 49.80
CA ALA A 767 1.30 -10.44 48.67
C ALA A 767 0.50 -10.00 47.42
N GLU A 768 -0.63 -10.65 47.13
CA GLU A 768 -1.49 -10.31 45.98
C GLU A 768 -2.15 -8.95 46.19
N ARG A 769 -2.62 -8.66 47.42
CA ARG A 769 -3.15 -7.34 47.78
C ARG A 769 -2.10 -6.24 47.68
N ALA A 770 -0.87 -6.51 48.12
CA ALA A 770 0.24 -5.58 48.00
C ALA A 770 0.58 -5.30 46.52
N ALA A 771 0.59 -6.34 45.68
CA ALA A 771 0.81 -6.20 44.23
C ALA A 771 -0.30 -5.36 43.58
N GLN A 772 -1.57 -5.60 43.93
CA GLN A 772 -2.69 -4.82 43.40
C GLN A 772 -2.62 -3.34 43.83
N ALA A 773 -2.25 -3.06 45.07
CA ALA A 773 -2.02 -1.70 45.56
C ALA A 773 -0.88 -1.00 44.80
N GLN A 774 0.21 -1.73 44.52
CA GLN A 774 1.33 -1.20 43.73
C GLN A 774 0.94 -0.91 42.27
N GLN A 775 0.10 -1.76 41.67
CA GLN A 775 -0.44 -1.55 40.32
C GLN A 775 -1.34 -0.30 40.28
N ALA A 776 -2.20 -0.12 41.28
CA ALA A 776 -3.02 1.09 41.41
C ALA A 776 -2.17 2.36 41.57
N ALA A 777 -1.13 2.31 42.42
CA ALA A 777 -0.19 3.42 42.58
C ALA A 777 0.57 3.74 41.28
N THR A 778 0.93 2.72 40.51
CA THR A 778 1.58 2.89 39.20
C THR A 778 0.63 3.56 38.21
N LEU A 779 -0.63 3.12 38.18
CA LEU A 779 -1.67 3.70 37.32
C LEU A 779 -1.93 5.17 37.65
N ALA A 780 -1.94 5.53 38.95
CA ALA A 780 -2.04 6.92 39.39
C ALA A 780 -0.87 7.77 38.89
N ARG A 781 0.38 7.30 39.03
CA ARG A 781 1.56 8.01 38.49
C ARG A 781 1.48 8.23 36.99
N LEU A 782 0.94 7.26 36.24
CA LEU A 782 0.74 7.39 34.79
C LEU A 782 -0.33 8.44 34.46
N ALA A 783 -1.38 8.54 35.28
CA ALA A 783 -2.40 9.59 35.15
C ALA A 783 -1.82 10.98 35.42
N ASP A 784 -0.99 11.13 36.46
CA ASP A 784 -0.35 12.41 36.83
C ASP A 784 0.50 13.02 35.69
N VAL A 785 1.14 12.16 34.88
CA VAL A 785 1.94 12.60 33.72
C VAL A 785 1.12 12.66 32.42
N GLY A 786 -0.20 12.48 32.48
CA GLY A 786 -1.12 12.63 31.36
C GLY A 786 -1.18 11.45 30.39
N VAL A 787 -0.82 10.22 30.81
CA VAL A 787 -0.97 9.05 29.93
C VAL A 787 -2.44 8.75 29.70
N ARG A 788 -2.84 8.79 28.42
CA ARG A 788 -4.22 8.53 27.99
C ARG A 788 -4.72 7.18 28.50
N GLY A 789 -5.89 7.18 29.12
CA GLY A 789 -6.55 5.97 29.62
C GLY A 789 -6.12 5.52 31.00
N ALA A 790 -5.09 6.15 31.62
CA ALA A 790 -4.69 5.83 32.98
C ALA A 790 -5.70 6.37 34.01
N ASP A 791 -6.16 7.61 33.81
CA ASP A 791 -7.16 8.26 34.65
C ASP A 791 -8.54 7.60 34.54
N PRO A 792 -9.15 7.15 35.66
CA PRO A 792 -10.52 6.63 35.70
C PRO A 792 -11.59 7.53 35.07
N GLU A 793 -11.45 8.86 35.10
CA GLU A 793 -12.41 9.80 34.48
C GLU A 793 -12.46 9.64 32.95
N SER A 794 -11.37 9.13 32.36
CA SER A 794 -11.29 8.84 30.93
C SER A 794 -11.93 7.50 30.54
N TRP A 795 -12.34 6.67 31.51
CA TRP A 795 -12.90 5.35 31.22
C TRP A 795 -14.36 5.47 30.83
N TRP A 796 -14.67 5.05 29.60
CA TRP A 796 -16.00 5.14 29.02
C TRP A 796 -17.10 4.53 29.92
N ALA A 797 -16.82 3.42 30.61
CA ALA A 797 -17.76 2.72 31.48
C ALA A 797 -18.08 3.47 32.78
N LEU A 798 -17.28 4.47 33.17
CA LEU A 798 -17.48 5.27 34.39
C LEU A 798 -18.04 6.66 34.09
N ARG A 799 -18.23 7.01 32.81
CA ARG A 799 -18.77 8.32 32.44
C ARG A 799 -20.25 8.41 32.76
N ALA A 800 -20.62 9.49 33.47
CA ALA A 800 -22.01 9.84 33.65
C ALA A 800 -22.67 10.25 32.32
N LEU A 801 -23.99 10.14 32.25
CA LEU A 801 -24.77 10.72 31.15
C LEU A 801 -24.54 12.23 31.11
N THR A 802 -24.38 12.79 29.90
CA THR A 802 -24.20 14.23 29.71
C THR A 802 -25.45 15.04 30.06
N ASP A 803 -26.61 14.42 29.91
CA ASP A 803 -27.92 14.98 30.24
C ASP A 803 -28.92 13.82 30.42
N ASP A 804 -29.68 13.81 31.52
CA ASP A 804 -30.73 12.83 31.81
C ASP A 804 -32.14 13.46 31.82
N ARG A 805 -32.23 14.75 31.45
CA ARG A 805 -33.48 15.50 31.40
C ARG A 805 -34.40 15.00 30.27
N PRO A 806 -35.72 15.21 30.38
CA PRO A 806 -36.66 14.95 29.30
C PRO A 806 -36.34 15.79 28.06
N ARG A 807 -36.57 15.24 26.87
CA ARG A 807 -36.37 15.92 25.58
C ARG A 807 -37.19 17.21 25.48
N VAL A 808 -38.40 17.23 26.04
CA VAL A 808 -39.28 18.40 26.06
C VAL A 808 -39.68 18.72 27.50
N PRO A 809 -39.45 19.95 27.99
CA PRO A 809 -39.85 20.36 29.34
C PRO A 809 -41.36 20.17 29.59
N GLY A 810 -41.75 19.93 30.84
CA GLY A 810 -43.13 19.59 31.23
C GLY A 810 -44.22 20.60 30.87
N SER A 811 -43.86 21.87 30.63
CA SER A 811 -44.78 22.95 30.25
C SER A 811 -44.82 23.23 28.74
N ALA A 812 -43.91 22.66 27.94
CA ALA A 812 -43.81 22.94 26.51
C ALA A 812 -44.66 21.97 25.67
N PHE A 813 -45.12 22.45 24.51
CA PHE A 813 -45.76 21.65 23.48
C PHE A 813 -44.76 20.66 22.85
N VAL A 814 -45.25 19.47 22.52
CA VAL A 814 -44.46 18.40 21.90
C VAL A 814 -44.78 18.35 20.41
N PRO A 815 -43.81 18.61 19.52
CA PRO A 815 -44.05 18.58 18.08
C PRO A 815 -44.18 17.14 17.58
N VAL A 816 -45.38 16.79 17.11
CA VAL A 816 -45.77 15.48 16.57
C VAL A 816 -46.10 15.63 15.08
N SER A 817 -45.46 14.85 14.22
CA SER A 817 -45.90 14.72 12.83
C SER A 817 -46.69 13.42 12.65
N PRO A 818 -47.75 13.39 11.81
CA PRO A 818 -48.54 12.18 11.57
C PRO A 818 -47.69 10.98 11.14
N SER A 819 -46.72 11.20 10.24
CA SER A 819 -45.80 10.15 9.76
C SER A 819 -44.87 9.62 10.85
N SER A 820 -44.47 10.46 11.80
CA SER A 820 -43.62 10.06 12.93
C SER A 820 -44.30 9.07 13.87
N LEU A 821 -45.63 9.13 14.01
CA LEU A 821 -46.39 8.27 14.91
C LEU A 821 -46.27 6.79 14.55
N VAL A 822 -46.19 6.46 13.27
CA VAL A 822 -46.03 5.07 12.79
C VAL A 822 -44.67 4.52 13.20
N THR A 823 -43.60 5.31 13.02
CA THR A 823 -42.25 4.90 13.42
C THR A 823 -42.12 4.85 14.94
N PHE A 824 -42.75 5.77 15.66
CA PHE A 824 -42.75 5.80 17.12
C PHE A 824 -43.52 4.61 17.73
N ALA A 825 -44.69 4.28 17.18
CA ALA A 825 -45.49 3.14 17.62
C ALA A 825 -44.76 1.80 17.41
N SER A 826 -44.04 1.66 16.30
CA SER A 826 -43.26 0.44 16.02
C SER A 826 -41.97 0.34 16.87
N CYS A 827 -41.21 1.43 17.03
CA CYS A 827 -40.04 1.46 17.91
C CYS A 827 -39.66 2.89 18.31
N ARG A 828 -39.76 3.19 19.61
CA ARG A 828 -39.50 4.53 20.17
C ARG A 828 -38.05 4.96 20.00
N LEU A 829 -37.10 4.05 20.20
CA LEU A 829 -35.67 4.34 20.02
C LEU A 829 -35.33 4.63 18.56
N ARG A 830 -35.90 3.86 17.61
CA ARG A 830 -35.71 4.10 16.18
C ARG A 830 -36.13 5.52 15.83
N TRP A 831 -37.35 5.91 16.21
CA TRP A 831 -37.86 7.26 15.97
C TRP A 831 -36.95 8.36 16.51
N LEU A 832 -36.44 8.20 17.74
CA LEU A 832 -35.57 9.20 18.35
C LEU A 832 -34.29 9.40 17.53
N LEU A 833 -33.59 8.30 17.23
CA LEU A 833 -32.30 8.35 16.57
C LEU A 833 -32.44 8.81 15.12
N THR A 834 -33.47 8.37 14.40
CA THR A 834 -33.72 8.81 13.02
C THR A 834 -34.07 10.30 12.96
N ARG A 835 -34.89 10.80 13.90
CA ARG A 835 -35.20 12.23 14.03
C ARG A 835 -33.97 13.08 14.39
N ALA A 836 -33.00 12.50 15.08
CA ALA A 836 -31.71 13.14 15.39
C ALA A 836 -30.68 13.04 14.24
N GLY A 837 -31.07 12.52 13.07
CA GLY A 837 -30.19 12.39 11.90
C GLY A 837 -29.57 11.00 11.70
N GLY A 838 -30.07 9.98 12.40
CA GLY A 838 -29.72 8.58 12.21
C GLY A 838 -30.27 7.96 10.92
N ASP A 839 -31.09 8.70 10.17
CA ASP A 839 -31.42 8.36 8.80
C ASP A 839 -30.27 8.81 7.89
N GLY A 840 -29.65 7.86 7.18
CA GLY A 840 -28.69 8.17 6.12
C GLY A 840 -29.31 9.04 5.01
N PRO A 841 -28.52 9.53 4.04
CA PRO A 841 -29.05 10.31 2.94
C PRO A 841 -30.18 9.54 2.21
N ALA A 842 -31.26 10.25 1.85
CA ALA A 842 -32.34 9.68 1.06
C ALA A 842 -31.78 9.30 -0.33
N ILE A 843 -31.70 8.00 -0.61
CA ILE A 843 -31.19 7.46 -1.88
C ILE A 843 -32.29 6.66 -2.56
N GLY A 844 -32.37 6.74 -3.90
CA GLY A 844 -33.25 5.90 -4.70
C GLY A 844 -34.73 6.24 -4.52
N SER A 845 -35.53 5.27 -4.07
CA SER A 845 -37.00 5.38 -4.06
C SER A 845 -37.57 6.45 -3.14
N ALA A 846 -36.85 6.88 -2.09
CA ALA A 846 -37.31 7.99 -1.24
C ALA A 846 -37.21 9.36 -1.93
N ALA A 847 -36.12 9.59 -2.67
CA ALA A 847 -35.95 10.80 -3.48
C ALA A 847 -36.93 10.82 -4.66
N LEU A 848 -37.15 9.66 -5.30
CA LEU A 848 -38.17 9.49 -6.34
C LEU A 848 -39.58 9.78 -5.79
N GLY A 849 -39.90 9.26 -4.59
CA GLY A 849 -41.18 9.50 -3.94
C GLY A 849 -41.43 10.99 -3.67
N THR A 850 -40.44 11.69 -3.13
CA THR A 850 -40.54 13.14 -2.88
C THR A 850 -40.80 13.92 -4.17
N LEU A 851 -40.08 13.59 -5.25
CA LEU A 851 -40.30 14.18 -6.57
C LEU A 851 -41.72 13.93 -7.10
N VAL A 852 -42.26 12.73 -6.90
CA VAL A 852 -43.64 12.41 -7.30
C VAL A 852 -44.66 13.23 -6.51
N HIS A 853 -44.47 13.43 -5.20
CA HIS A 853 -45.38 14.28 -4.41
C HIS A 853 -45.38 15.73 -4.91
N GLU A 854 -44.20 16.31 -5.19
CA GLU A 854 -44.05 17.66 -5.75
C GLU A 854 -44.81 17.80 -7.09
N VAL A 855 -44.63 16.83 -8.00
CA VAL A 855 -45.32 16.83 -9.30
C VAL A 855 -46.85 16.76 -9.14
N LEU A 856 -47.36 16.00 -8.17
CA LEU A 856 -48.79 15.87 -7.92
C LEU A 856 -49.39 17.12 -7.28
N ALA A 857 -48.66 17.76 -6.36
CA ALA A 857 -49.07 18.99 -5.70
C ALA A 857 -49.30 20.12 -6.71
N ASP A 858 -48.31 20.34 -7.57
CA ASP A 858 -48.35 21.38 -8.61
C ASP A 858 -49.32 21.00 -9.75
N GLY A 859 -49.40 19.70 -10.06
CA GLY A 859 -50.13 19.14 -11.19
C GLY A 859 -51.65 19.20 -11.08
N GLY A 860 -52.18 19.17 -9.85
CA GLY A 860 -53.61 19.08 -9.60
C GLY A 860 -54.24 17.82 -10.19
N ASP A 861 -55.51 17.91 -10.61
CA ASP A 861 -56.31 16.76 -11.12
C ASP A 861 -56.06 16.53 -12.61
N ALA A 862 -54.84 16.83 -13.07
CA ALA A 862 -54.45 16.69 -14.46
C ALA A 862 -54.29 15.22 -14.86
N ASP A 863 -54.38 14.97 -16.17
CA ASP A 863 -54.17 13.63 -16.72
C ASP A 863 -52.70 13.18 -16.63
N ALA A 864 -52.47 11.90 -16.90
CA ALA A 864 -51.13 11.31 -16.82
C ALA A 864 -50.11 11.97 -17.77
N ALA A 865 -50.55 12.48 -18.92
CA ALA A 865 -49.68 13.12 -19.90
C ALA A 865 -49.18 14.48 -19.40
N ALA A 866 -50.07 15.30 -18.84
CA ALA A 866 -49.73 16.58 -18.25
C ALA A 866 -48.82 16.45 -17.01
N LEU A 867 -49.05 15.43 -16.17
CA LEU A 867 -48.15 15.10 -15.05
C LEU A 867 -46.77 14.62 -15.54
N GLY A 868 -46.72 13.83 -16.61
CA GLY A 868 -45.46 13.39 -17.24
C GLY A 868 -44.61 14.56 -17.75
N GLY A 869 -45.22 15.56 -18.39
CA GLY A 869 -44.50 16.76 -18.83
C GLY A 869 -43.87 17.56 -17.68
N ARG A 870 -44.48 17.56 -16.50
CA ARG A 870 -43.92 18.19 -15.28
C ARG A 870 -42.79 17.37 -14.66
N LEU A 871 -42.89 16.04 -14.72
CA LEU A 871 -41.81 15.15 -14.29
C LEU A 871 -40.52 15.46 -15.07
N ASP A 872 -40.61 15.70 -16.38
CA ASP A 872 -39.44 15.97 -17.22
C ASP A 872 -38.65 17.21 -16.79
N LEU A 873 -39.33 18.25 -16.29
CA LEU A 873 -38.68 19.48 -15.82
C LEU A 873 -37.90 19.29 -14.52
N SER A 874 -38.33 18.34 -13.67
CA SER A 874 -37.79 18.17 -12.32
C SER A 874 -36.96 16.89 -12.14
N PHE A 875 -37.02 15.93 -13.08
CA PHE A 875 -36.34 14.63 -12.97
C PHE A 875 -34.81 14.73 -12.90
N GLY A 876 -34.22 15.71 -13.60
CA GLY A 876 -32.77 15.96 -13.57
C GLY A 876 -32.22 16.28 -12.18
N ARG A 877 -33.07 16.73 -11.23
CA ARG A 877 -32.68 17.04 -9.85
C ARG A 877 -32.24 15.80 -9.06
N LEU A 878 -32.62 14.60 -9.49
CA LEU A 878 -32.22 13.33 -8.86
C LEU A 878 -30.73 13.00 -9.04
N GLY A 879 -30.04 13.65 -9.99
CA GLY A 879 -28.60 13.47 -10.20
C GLY A 879 -28.19 12.03 -10.54
N LEU A 880 -29.07 11.26 -11.19
CA LEU A 880 -28.79 9.89 -11.59
C LEU A 880 -27.96 9.89 -12.89
N PRO A 881 -26.92 9.04 -13.00
CA PRO A 881 -26.09 8.96 -14.21
C PRO A 881 -26.89 8.45 -15.41
N ALA A 882 -26.52 8.84 -16.63
CA ALA A 882 -27.17 8.29 -17.83
C ALA A 882 -27.05 6.76 -17.87
N GLY A 883 -28.16 6.05 -18.12
CA GLY A 883 -28.14 4.58 -18.15
C GLY A 883 -29.47 3.90 -17.84
N TRP A 884 -29.42 2.59 -17.62
CA TRP A 884 -30.61 1.76 -17.39
C TRP A 884 -31.34 2.08 -16.06
N ILE A 885 -30.60 2.45 -15.01
CA ILE A 885 -31.18 2.82 -13.70
C ILE A 885 -32.05 4.07 -13.84
N THR A 886 -31.54 5.09 -14.54
CA THR A 886 -32.26 6.35 -14.80
C THR A 886 -33.51 6.11 -15.63
N ARG A 887 -33.43 5.29 -16.69
CA ARG A 887 -34.61 4.88 -17.47
C ARG A 887 -35.63 4.11 -16.63
N ALA A 888 -35.18 3.17 -15.80
CA ALA A 888 -36.05 2.39 -14.93
C ALA A 888 -36.74 3.25 -13.86
N LYS A 889 -36.03 4.22 -13.26
CA LYS A 889 -36.59 5.15 -12.28
C LYS A 889 -37.58 6.14 -12.91
N ARG A 890 -37.33 6.57 -14.15
CA ARG A 890 -38.27 7.39 -14.91
C ARG A 890 -39.57 6.63 -15.19
N ALA A 891 -39.46 5.40 -15.72
CA ALA A 891 -40.62 4.53 -15.93
C ALA A 891 -41.38 4.22 -14.62
N GLU A 892 -40.67 4.05 -13.51
CA GLU A 892 -41.27 3.87 -12.19
C GLU A 892 -42.09 5.10 -11.78
N ALA A 893 -41.55 6.32 -11.91
CA ALA A 893 -42.28 7.57 -11.63
C ALA A 893 -43.48 7.78 -12.56
N GLU A 894 -43.32 7.58 -13.87
CA GLU A 894 -44.41 7.66 -14.84
C GLU A 894 -45.57 6.72 -14.46
N ALA A 895 -45.26 5.49 -14.04
CA ALA A 895 -46.26 4.55 -13.58
C ALA A 895 -46.95 4.99 -12.27
N MET A 896 -46.24 5.69 -11.36
CA MET A 896 -46.86 6.27 -10.16
C MET A 896 -47.83 7.40 -10.53
N LEU A 897 -47.44 8.28 -11.46
CA LEU A 897 -48.29 9.38 -11.93
C LEU A 897 -49.52 8.88 -12.68
N GLY A 898 -49.38 7.82 -13.48
CA GLY A 898 -50.53 7.17 -14.13
C GLY A 898 -51.55 6.61 -13.12
N ARG A 899 -51.07 6.04 -12.00
CA ARG A 899 -51.97 5.60 -10.90
C ARG A 899 -52.61 6.79 -10.17
N ALA A 900 -51.92 7.92 -10.03
CA ALA A 900 -52.52 9.11 -9.44
C ALA A 900 -53.66 9.66 -10.32
N ALA A 901 -53.45 9.74 -11.64
CA ALA A 901 -54.48 10.16 -12.59
C ALA A 901 -55.73 9.25 -12.53
N ALA A 902 -55.54 7.92 -12.50
CA ALA A 902 -56.64 6.98 -12.34
C ALA A 902 -57.39 7.13 -10.99
N TYR A 903 -56.69 7.53 -9.93
CA TYR A 903 -57.34 7.85 -8.65
C TYR A 903 -58.20 9.11 -8.75
N PHE A 904 -57.77 10.14 -9.48
CA PHE A 904 -58.56 11.38 -9.66
C PHE A 904 -59.90 11.09 -10.34
N GLU A 905 -59.91 10.26 -11.39
CA GLU A 905 -61.13 9.81 -12.04
C GLU A 905 -62.04 9.01 -11.09
N HIS A 906 -61.44 8.13 -10.28
CA HIS A 906 -62.18 7.35 -9.29
C HIS A 906 -62.81 8.25 -8.20
N ALA A 907 -62.06 9.20 -7.65
CA ALA A 907 -62.54 10.15 -6.65
C ALA A 907 -63.69 11.00 -7.20
N ALA A 908 -63.57 11.49 -8.43
CA ALA A 908 -64.63 12.21 -9.12
C ALA A 908 -65.91 11.36 -9.30
N SER A 909 -65.78 10.06 -9.60
CA SER A 909 -66.92 9.15 -9.73
C SER A 909 -67.71 8.94 -8.43
N LEU A 910 -67.08 9.17 -7.27
CA LEU A 910 -67.68 9.06 -5.94
C LEU A 910 -68.21 10.41 -5.41
N GLY A 911 -68.19 11.45 -6.23
CA GLY A 911 -68.59 12.81 -5.85
C GLY A 911 -67.54 13.57 -5.04
N TRP A 912 -66.30 13.08 -4.96
CA TRP A 912 -65.24 13.73 -4.19
C TRP A 912 -64.53 14.79 -5.02
N ARG A 913 -64.35 15.98 -4.45
CA ARG A 913 -63.71 17.12 -5.13
C ARG A 913 -62.51 17.61 -4.36
N ARG A 914 -61.42 17.94 -5.05
CA ARG A 914 -60.22 18.51 -4.44
C ARG A 914 -60.54 19.86 -3.79
N LEU A 915 -60.18 20.00 -2.52
CA LEU A 915 -60.23 21.24 -1.75
C LEU A 915 -58.87 21.94 -1.74
N ALA A 916 -57.79 21.18 -1.48
CA ALA A 916 -56.41 21.69 -1.46
C ALA A 916 -55.39 20.57 -1.74
N ALA A 917 -54.15 20.92 -2.06
CA ALA A 917 -53.00 20.01 -1.99
C ALA A 917 -51.84 20.70 -1.28
N GLU A 918 -50.94 19.90 -0.68
CA GLU A 918 -49.84 20.38 0.16
C GLU A 918 -50.27 21.40 1.23
N GLN A 919 -51.46 21.20 1.79
CA GLN A 919 -52.00 22.09 2.81
C GLN A 919 -51.24 21.89 4.13
N GLN A 920 -50.55 22.94 4.58
CA GLN A 920 -49.96 23.00 5.91
C GLN A 920 -51.08 23.08 6.96
N PHE A 921 -50.90 22.39 8.07
CA PHE A 921 -51.84 22.40 9.18
C PHE A 921 -51.13 22.36 10.53
N THR A 922 -51.84 22.82 11.56
CA THR A 922 -51.44 22.65 12.95
C THR A 922 -52.69 22.44 13.80
N ALA A 923 -52.65 21.43 14.68
CA ALA A 923 -53.70 21.11 15.64
C ALA A 923 -53.07 20.91 17.02
N THR A 924 -53.83 21.19 18.08
CA THR A 924 -53.35 21.03 19.46
C THR A 924 -54.23 20.05 20.22
N VAL A 925 -53.64 18.98 20.74
CA VAL A 925 -54.34 17.99 21.59
C VAL A 925 -53.58 17.87 22.90
N GLY A 926 -54.11 18.48 23.96
CA GLY A 926 -53.41 18.59 25.24
C GLY A 926 -52.03 19.26 25.08
N ARG A 927 -50.96 18.48 25.26
CA ARG A 927 -49.57 18.94 25.03
C ARG A 927 -49.00 18.58 23.66
N ALA A 928 -49.71 17.81 22.84
CA ALA A 928 -49.31 17.47 21.48
C ALA A 928 -49.60 18.65 20.55
N GLN A 929 -48.58 19.15 19.86
CA GLN A 929 -48.75 20.04 18.72
C GLN A 929 -48.56 19.20 17.46
N ILE A 930 -49.67 18.81 16.84
CA ILE A 930 -49.68 18.05 15.60
C ILE A 930 -49.45 19.02 14.47
N SER A 931 -48.41 18.82 13.67
CA SER A 931 -48.11 19.68 12.52
C SER A 931 -47.61 18.84 11.35
N GLY A 932 -47.98 19.23 10.14
CA GLY A 932 -47.52 18.57 8.93
C GLY A 932 -48.07 19.21 7.67
N ILE A 933 -47.83 18.53 6.56
CA ILE A 933 -48.36 18.86 5.25
C ILE A 933 -49.26 17.69 4.86
N VAL A 934 -50.50 18.00 4.49
CA VAL A 934 -51.40 17.02 3.88
C VAL A 934 -51.14 17.01 2.39
N ASP A 935 -50.94 15.82 1.80
CA ASP A 935 -50.73 15.69 0.35
C ASP A 935 -51.94 16.23 -0.42
N ARG A 936 -53.16 15.81 -0.05
CA ARG A 936 -54.40 16.27 -0.67
C ARG A 936 -55.60 16.27 0.29
N LEU A 937 -56.41 17.32 0.22
CA LEU A 937 -57.71 17.42 0.90
C LEU A 937 -58.82 17.32 -0.14
N GLU A 938 -59.85 16.54 0.17
CA GLU A 938 -61.05 16.40 -0.66
C GLU A 938 -62.32 16.67 0.16
N THR A 939 -63.39 17.08 -0.50
CA THR A 939 -64.72 17.25 0.07
C THR A 939 -65.75 16.40 -0.66
N ASP A 940 -66.75 15.90 0.05
CA ASP A 940 -67.95 15.31 -0.56
C ASP A 940 -69.06 16.35 -0.79
N ASP A 941 -70.19 15.92 -1.36
CA ASP A 941 -71.35 16.77 -1.66
C ASP A 941 -72.03 17.32 -0.39
N ASP A 942 -71.81 16.70 0.78
CA ASP A 942 -72.29 17.16 2.09
C ASP A 942 -71.32 18.14 2.78
N GLY A 943 -70.20 18.50 2.12
CA GLY A 943 -69.19 19.43 2.63
C GLY A 943 -68.24 18.83 3.67
N ARG A 944 -68.19 17.50 3.82
CA ARG A 944 -67.30 16.83 4.79
C ARG A 944 -65.91 16.62 4.19
N ILE A 945 -64.88 16.82 4.99
CA ILE A 945 -63.47 16.83 4.57
C ILE A 945 -62.82 15.45 4.75
N ARG A 946 -62.15 14.98 3.69
CA ARG A 946 -61.34 13.77 3.69
C ARG A 946 -59.86 14.11 3.46
N VAL A 947 -59.00 13.50 4.28
CA VAL A 947 -57.54 13.64 4.15
C VAL A 947 -56.98 12.50 3.31
N ILE A 948 -56.25 12.82 2.24
CA ILE A 948 -55.62 11.87 1.33
C ILE A 948 -54.11 11.95 1.49
N ASP A 949 -53.46 10.80 1.70
CA ASP A 949 -52.01 10.66 1.82
C ASP A 949 -51.50 9.66 0.76
N TYR A 950 -50.58 10.11 -0.10
CA TYR A 950 -50.03 9.30 -1.17
C TYR A 950 -48.89 8.44 -0.66
N LYS A 951 -48.89 7.15 -1.03
CA LYS A 951 -47.84 6.20 -0.66
C LYS A 951 -47.13 5.68 -1.90
N THR A 952 -45.85 6.00 -2.01
CA THR A 952 -44.95 5.57 -3.10
C THR A 952 -44.16 4.28 -2.78
N GLY A 953 -44.39 3.70 -1.60
CA GLY A 953 -43.71 2.51 -1.10
C GLY A 953 -44.15 1.17 -1.75
N SER A 954 -43.43 0.10 -1.42
CA SER A 954 -43.68 -1.26 -1.91
C SER A 954 -44.54 -2.13 -0.99
N SER A 955 -44.88 -1.65 0.22
CA SER A 955 -45.74 -2.34 1.18
C SER A 955 -46.91 -1.45 1.57
N LYS A 956 -48.04 -2.07 1.91
CA LYS A 956 -49.23 -1.39 2.41
C LYS A 956 -49.68 -2.02 3.75
N PRO A 957 -50.28 -1.25 4.67
CA PRO A 957 -50.82 -1.78 5.91
C PRO A 957 -51.85 -2.90 5.66
N ALA A 958 -51.91 -3.89 6.56
CA ALA A 958 -52.93 -4.92 6.52
C ALA A 958 -54.32 -4.32 6.82
N ALA A 959 -55.38 -4.94 6.29
CA ALA A 959 -56.74 -4.42 6.46
C ALA A 959 -57.16 -4.31 7.93
N ALA A 960 -56.72 -5.24 8.79
CA ALA A 960 -57.00 -5.23 10.22
C ALA A 960 -56.35 -4.05 10.97
N ASP A 961 -55.20 -3.55 10.51
CA ASP A 961 -54.46 -2.46 11.15
C ASP A 961 -54.96 -1.08 10.71
N LEU A 962 -55.76 -1.01 9.64
CA LEU A 962 -56.19 0.25 9.05
C LEU A 962 -57.18 1.02 9.95
N ALA A 963 -58.05 0.30 10.67
CA ALA A 963 -59.04 0.89 11.57
C ALA A 963 -58.38 1.70 12.71
N ARG A 964 -57.19 1.28 13.16
CA ARG A 964 -56.41 1.94 14.23
C ARG A 964 -55.07 2.48 13.71
N HIS A 965 -55.00 2.89 12.44
CA HIS A 965 -53.75 3.36 11.83
C HIS A 965 -53.33 4.74 12.39
N PRO A 966 -52.16 4.88 13.05
CA PRO A 966 -51.81 6.10 13.79
C PRO A 966 -51.70 7.37 12.94
N GLN A 967 -51.14 7.27 11.73
CA GLN A 967 -51.00 8.44 10.84
C GLN A 967 -52.35 8.97 10.37
N LEU A 968 -53.28 8.07 10.01
CA LEU A 968 -54.60 8.46 9.50
C LEU A 968 -55.46 9.01 10.64
N GLY A 969 -55.41 8.38 11.82
CA GLY A 969 -56.05 8.89 13.03
C GLY A 969 -55.60 10.31 13.37
N ALA A 970 -54.29 10.60 13.30
CA ALA A 970 -53.77 11.95 13.57
C ALA A 970 -54.25 13.01 12.57
N TYR A 971 -54.42 12.66 11.29
CA TYR A 971 -55.03 13.56 10.31
C TYR A 971 -56.50 13.82 10.62
N GLN A 972 -57.26 12.79 11.00
CA GLN A 972 -58.67 12.96 11.39
C GLN A 972 -58.84 13.78 12.67
N VAL A 973 -57.95 13.60 13.65
CA VAL A 973 -57.85 14.46 14.84
C VAL A 973 -57.58 15.91 14.44
N ALA A 974 -56.68 16.15 13.49
CA ALA A 974 -56.42 17.51 13.01
C ALA A 974 -57.66 18.16 12.38
N VAL A 975 -58.48 17.41 11.65
CA VAL A 975 -59.78 17.89 11.15
C VAL A 975 -60.72 18.22 12.32
N ALA A 976 -60.86 17.32 13.30
CA ALA A 976 -61.73 17.50 14.46
C ALA A 976 -61.34 18.69 15.35
N GLU A 977 -60.05 19.00 15.47
CA GLU A 977 -59.53 20.16 16.21
C GLU A 977 -59.52 21.46 15.38
N GLY A 978 -60.20 21.48 14.23
CA GLY A 978 -60.42 22.68 13.43
C GLY A 978 -59.22 23.16 12.62
N ALA A 979 -58.21 22.32 12.38
CA ALA A 979 -57.00 22.72 11.64
C ALA A 979 -57.25 23.13 10.18
N PHE A 980 -58.41 22.78 9.63
CA PHE A 980 -58.84 23.10 8.26
C PHE A 980 -60.12 23.95 8.23
N GLY A 981 -60.50 24.55 9.36
CA GLY A 981 -61.70 25.38 9.52
C GLY A 981 -62.50 25.00 10.77
N PRO A 982 -63.13 25.95 11.46
CA PRO A 982 -63.82 25.70 12.75
C PRO A 982 -65.06 24.82 12.63
N ASP A 983 -65.70 24.75 11.46
CA ASP A 983 -66.90 23.94 11.18
C ASP A 983 -66.57 22.69 10.34
N ALA A 984 -65.30 22.31 10.22
CA ALA A 984 -64.87 21.18 9.40
C ALA A 984 -65.36 19.84 9.98
N ILE A 985 -66.20 19.12 9.22
CA ILE A 985 -66.67 17.77 9.59
C ILE A 985 -65.82 16.73 8.86
N GLY A 986 -65.27 15.75 9.57
CA GLY A 986 -64.44 14.70 8.98
C GLY A 986 -65.22 13.63 8.22
N ALA A 987 -64.75 13.27 7.02
CA ALA A 987 -65.25 12.19 6.15
C ALA A 987 -64.30 10.98 6.10
N GLY A 988 -63.42 10.86 7.10
CA GLY A 988 -62.38 9.83 7.18
C GLY A 988 -61.02 10.28 6.61
N ALA A 989 -60.08 9.34 6.55
CA ALA A 989 -58.77 9.55 5.94
C ALA A 989 -58.35 8.35 5.09
N VAL A 990 -57.56 8.58 4.04
CA VAL A 990 -57.29 7.58 2.99
C VAL A 990 -55.80 7.50 2.65
N LEU A 991 -55.31 6.27 2.50
CA LEU A 991 -54.02 5.99 1.86
C LEU A 991 -54.24 5.60 0.41
N VAL A 992 -53.61 6.33 -0.51
CA VAL A 992 -53.61 6.02 -1.94
C VAL A 992 -52.26 5.41 -2.31
N GLN A 993 -52.25 4.13 -2.69
CA GLN A 993 -51.02 3.40 -3.00
C GLN A 993 -50.61 3.67 -4.45
N LEU A 994 -49.65 4.57 -4.64
CA LEU A 994 -49.03 4.90 -5.92
C LEU A 994 -47.80 4.05 -6.22
N GLY A 995 -47.18 3.41 -5.24
CA GLY A 995 -46.00 2.56 -5.43
C GLY A 995 -46.30 1.13 -5.89
N LYS A 996 -45.33 0.23 -5.72
CA LYS A 996 -45.46 -1.21 -6.06
C LYS A 996 -46.46 -1.98 -5.17
N ALA A 997 -46.94 -1.35 -4.09
CA ALA A 997 -48.00 -1.90 -3.24
C ALA A 997 -49.39 -1.89 -3.91
N ALA A 998 -49.54 -1.19 -5.05
CA ALA A 998 -50.71 -1.30 -5.91
C ALA A 998 -50.74 -2.72 -6.54
N THR A 999 -51.85 -3.45 -6.37
CA THR A 999 -52.02 -4.78 -6.95
C THR A 999 -51.97 -4.74 -8.48
N THR A 1000 -51.61 -5.86 -9.14
CA THR A 1000 -51.36 -6.03 -10.59
C THR A 1000 -52.54 -5.77 -11.54
N LYS A 1001 -53.64 -5.16 -11.08
CA LYS A 1001 -54.72 -4.67 -11.94
C LYS A 1001 -54.63 -3.14 -12.02
N ALA A 1002 -54.88 -2.58 -13.20
CA ALA A 1002 -54.70 -1.17 -13.55
C ALA A 1002 -55.49 -0.12 -12.71
N ALA A 1003 -56.12 -0.52 -11.60
CA ALA A 1003 -56.84 0.37 -10.69
C ALA A 1003 -55.98 0.69 -9.46
N THR A 1004 -55.97 1.96 -9.07
CA THR A 1004 -55.25 2.46 -7.90
C THR A 1004 -55.83 1.88 -6.61
N SER A 1005 -54.98 1.33 -5.75
CA SER A 1005 -55.41 0.73 -4.47
C SER A 1005 -55.63 1.83 -3.43
N VAL A 1006 -56.89 2.01 -3.03
CA VAL A 1006 -57.34 3.00 -2.05
C VAL A 1006 -57.68 2.30 -0.72
N GLN A 1007 -57.09 2.74 0.39
CA GLN A 1007 -57.36 2.21 1.73
C GLN A 1007 -57.97 3.30 2.61
N ALA A 1008 -59.27 3.22 2.87
CA ALA A 1008 -60.01 4.20 3.65
C ALA A 1008 -60.14 3.78 5.13
N GLN A 1009 -59.88 4.71 6.03
CA GLN A 1009 -60.24 4.64 7.44
C GLN A 1009 -61.57 5.38 7.63
N THR A 1010 -62.49 4.76 8.36
CA THR A 1010 -63.79 5.36 8.69
C THR A 1010 -63.63 6.65 9.50
N PRO A 1011 -64.60 7.60 9.41
CA PRO A 1011 -64.63 8.80 10.23
C PRO A 1011 -64.58 8.46 11.72
N LEU A 1012 -63.83 9.24 12.51
CA LEU A 1012 -63.76 9.05 13.97
C LEU A 1012 -65.12 9.12 14.66
N ALA A 1013 -66.04 9.97 14.17
CA ALA A 1013 -67.38 10.11 14.72
C ALA A 1013 -68.24 8.83 14.57
N ASP A 1014 -67.94 8.02 13.56
CA ASP A 1014 -68.65 6.76 13.25
C ASP A 1014 -67.93 5.54 13.86
N ASP A 1015 -66.80 5.74 14.55
CA ASP A 1015 -66.04 4.68 15.21
C ASP A 1015 -66.69 4.28 16.55
N PRO A 1016 -66.66 3.00 16.95
CA PRO A 1016 -67.12 2.58 18.28
C PRO A 1016 -66.40 3.27 19.45
N GLU A 1017 -65.18 3.77 19.24
CA GLU A 1017 -64.39 4.48 20.25
C GLU A 1017 -63.86 5.83 19.71
N PRO A 1018 -64.69 6.86 19.50
CA PRO A 1018 -64.30 8.09 18.77
C PRO A 1018 -63.05 8.81 19.32
N GLY A 1019 -62.72 8.64 20.60
CA GLY A 1019 -61.57 9.26 21.27
C GLY A 1019 -60.24 8.53 21.09
N TRP A 1020 -60.18 7.31 20.53
CA TRP A 1020 -58.96 6.50 20.49
C TRP A 1020 -57.77 7.23 19.83
N ALA A 1021 -58.04 8.04 18.81
CA ALA A 1021 -57.02 8.75 18.06
C ALA A 1021 -56.48 9.96 18.84
N HIS A 1022 -57.34 10.67 19.57
CA HIS A 1022 -56.95 11.74 20.49
C HIS A 1022 -56.06 11.21 21.62
N ASP A 1023 -56.47 10.09 22.22
CA ASP A 1023 -55.71 9.43 23.28
C ASP A 1023 -54.35 8.95 22.76
N ALA A 1024 -54.31 8.29 21.60
CA ALA A 1024 -53.07 7.83 20.98
C ALA A 1024 -52.09 8.96 20.66
N VAL A 1025 -52.58 10.11 20.21
CA VAL A 1025 -51.75 11.31 19.97
C VAL A 1025 -51.23 11.89 21.28
N ALA A 1026 -52.08 12.01 22.30
CA ALA A 1026 -51.71 12.55 23.61
C ALA A 1026 -50.66 11.65 24.30
N ASP A 1027 -50.85 10.33 24.27
CA ASP A 1027 -49.93 9.34 24.82
C ASP A 1027 -48.60 9.33 24.09
N ALA A 1028 -48.63 9.39 22.75
CA ALA A 1028 -47.42 9.49 21.96
C ALA A 1028 -46.64 10.77 22.27
N ALA A 1029 -47.31 11.91 22.40
CA ALA A 1029 -46.67 13.18 22.79
C ALA A 1029 -46.03 13.10 24.18
N HIS A 1030 -46.72 12.51 25.16
CA HIS A 1030 -46.17 12.31 26.50
C HIS A 1030 -44.89 11.45 26.45
N ALA A 1031 -44.93 10.33 25.72
CA ALA A 1031 -43.77 9.45 25.58
C ALA A 1031 -42.64 10.06 24.74
N MET A 1032 -42.95 10.85 23.70
CA MET A 1032 -41.98 11.59 22.86
C MET A 1032 -41.26 12.72 23.61
N ALA A 1033 -41.83 13.18 24.74
CA ALA A 1033 -41.22 14.18 25.62
C ALA A 1033 -40.23 13.59 26.64
N GLY A 1034 -40.27 12.27 26.86
CA GLY A 1034 -39.52 11.60 27.92
C GLY A 1034 -37.98 11.65 27.76
N SER A 1035 -37.28 11.13 28.77
CA SER A 1035 -35.82 10.94 28.78
C SER A 1035 -35.39 9.50 28.48
N ARG A 1036 -36.34 8.56 28.37
CA ARG A 1036 -36.08 7.13 28.13
C ARG A 1036 -36.93 6.62 26.98
N PHE A 1037 -36.30 5.88 26.08
CA PHE A 1037 -36.93 5.37 24.86
C PHE A 1037 -36.66 3.87 24.71
N THR A 1038 -37.73 3.09 24.72
CA THR A 1038 -37.65 1.63 24.63
C THR A 1038 -37.30 1.20 23.20
N ALA A 1039 -36.33 0.29 23.08
CA ALA A 1039 -36.06 -0.43 21.85
C ALA A 1039 -37.00 -1.64 21.75
N THR A 1040 -37.88 -1.65 20.75
CA THR A 1040 -38.81 -2.76 20.51
C THR A 1040 -38.29 -3.60 19.34
N VAL A 1041 -38.17 -4.91 19.54
CA VAL A 1041 -37.74 -5.85 18.48
C VAL A 1041 -38.94 -6.23 17.62
N GLY A 1042 -38.82 -6.07 16.30
CA GLY A 1042 -39.86 -6.44 15.34
C GLY A 1042 -39.31 -6.59 13.92
N GLU A 1043 -40.19 -6.75 12.93
CA GLU A 1043 -39.79 -6.98 11.53
C GLU A 1043 -38.94 -5.84 10.94
N GLY A 1044 -39.20 -4.60 11.38
CA GLY A 1044 -38.47 -3.41 10.97
C GLY A 1044 -37.00 -3.37 11.40
N CYS A 1045 -36.53 -4.29 12.26
CA CYS A 1045 -35.13 -4.35 12.68
C CYS A 1045 -34.16 -4.70 11.55
N ARG A 1046 -34.60 -5.49 10.54
CA ARG A 1046 -33.74 -5.96 9.44
C ARG A 1046 -33.24 -4.83 8.53
N THR A 1047 -34.04 -3.76 8.41
CA THR A 1047 -33.75 -2.59 7.56
C THR A 1047 -33.60 -1.32 8.40
N CYS A 1048 -33.41 -1.45 9.71
CA CYS A 1048 -33.31 -0.32 10.60
C CYS A 1048 -31.95 0.39 10.43
N PRO A 1049 -31.92 1.68 10.08
CA PRO A 1049 -30.66 2.40 9.82
C PRO A 1049 -29.82 2.61 11.09
N VAL A 1050 -30.40 2.43 12.27
CA VAL A 1050 -29.76 2.68 13.58
C VAL A 1050 -29.50 1.40 14.37
N ALA A 1051 -29.49 0.23 13.70
CA ALA A 1051 -29.31 -1.07 14.34
C ALA A 1051 -27.98 -1.19 15.12
N THR A 1052 -26.90 -0.57 14.64
CA THR A 1052 -25.57 -0.55 15.29
C THR A 1052 -25.52 0.26 16.57
N SER A 1053 -26.53 1.07 16.86
CA SER A 1053 -26.67 1.86 18.09
C SER A 1053 -27.79 1.32 19.01
N CYS A 1054 -28.38 0.17 18.66
CA CYS A 1054 -29.51 -0.40 19.38
C CYS A 1054 -29.03 -1.40 20.43
N PRO A 1055 -29.38 -1.23 21.72
CA PRO A 1055 -28.97 -2.17 22.77
C PRO A 1055 -29.66 -3.54 22.67
N ALA A 1056 -30.77 -3.63 21.92
CA ALA A 1056 -31.48 -4.89 21.68
C ALA A 1056 -30.89 -5.72 20.51
N ARG A 1057 -29.76 -5.28 19.94
CA ARG A 1057 -29.09 -5.90 18.79
C ARG A 1057 -27.64 -6.25 19.17
N PRO A 1058 -27.11 -7.43 18.80
CA PRO A 1058 -25.73 -7.80 19.08
C PRO A 1058 -24.71 -6.76 18.57
N GLU A 1059 -25.01 -6.14 17.43
CA GLU A 1059 -24.17 -5.12 16.81
C GLU A 1059 -24.05 -3.83 17.65
N GLY A 1060 -25.06 -3.51 18.45
CA GLY A 1060 -25.09 -2.34 19.34
C GLY A 1060 -24.86 -2.68 20.82
N GLY A 1061 -24.76 -3.96 21.18
CA GLY A 1061 -24.59 -4.41 22.57
C GLY A 1061 -23.24 -4.05 23.20
N MET A 1062 -22.26 -3.57 22.42
CA MET A 1062 -20.98 -3.05 22.94
C MET A 1062 -21.08 -1.61 23.48
N LEU A 1063 -22.22 -0.93 23.29
CA LEU A 1063 -22.47 0.44 23.77
C LEU A 1063 -23.18 0.49 25.13
N THR A 1064 -23.54 -0.66 25.67
CA THR A 1064 -24.17 -0.89 26.98
C THR A 1064 -23.29 -1.79 27.82
#